data_AF-A0A0V0VQY2-F1
#
_entry.id   AF-A0A0V0VQY2-F1
#
_cell.length_a   1.000
_cell.length_b   1.000
_cell.length_c   1.000
_cell.angle_alpha   90.00
_cell.angle_beta   90.00
_cell.angle_gamma   90.00
#
_symmetry.space_group_name_H-M   'P 1'
#
loop_
_entity.id
_entity.type
_entity.pdbx_description
1 polymer ?
#
loop_
_entity_poly.entity_id
_entity_poly.type
_entity_poly.pdbx_seq_one_letter_code
_entity_poly.pdbx_strand_id
1 'polypeptide(L)'
;LSYIFVALFLLLIFYSSDGCSDEKERQRICVENFRRAVKELNDNAARDCWNHLHVAVNALIGHVSYQRVQDHGPKFMDFTEHHPLFPQYFLYPGKWEASWEDEENMMYTQEGTRFMALNGWVMDDIPLTNFAEPPSMVYFRRELICWGDSVKLRYGMSEADNPYLWRRMSSYTRKTAEIFHGIRIDNCHSTPIHVAEYMLNEARDARPELYVCAELFTSREDVDNLFVNRLGIVSLIREAMSAPTPDELGRLVHRYGGEPIGSFMPYPYRPLASSVAQAFFFDLTHDNCSPIMSKSVYDVLPTAAIVSSACCAIGSNRGLDELIPYHIHVVSEKRLYCSWATEDESTAKKAVADGTVCMETGILKARLALNKLHLYLSTHGFTQLYVDRKTDEVHVIKRQNPITCESVVIVARNCFNPAGTASRCALLAPCSLIGDLKTILLEANVEIGELPPDCRSHPIGPRSSTESCPPLSDGEQFLTGLKNVHLKMFENLKVFNSSMIERVESISSQNSEVEFAELPAGAVLAMMVTLKPEAREAVHTLRYELALIGFNGYQSIPPEDMNNFQSSVKPLSKILEKLSLVDFSYVLYRCDEEERSEYPDQGTYFVPDYGKLTFCGLQGCISVLKEAKASNNLGHPICKNIRDGDWLADYIVARLKLNPNTVQVRNCILN
;
A
#
# COMPACT_ATOMS: atom_id res chain seq x y z
N LEU A 1 45.53 11.74 -13.06
CA LEU A 1 46.63 10.76 -13.24
C LEU A 1 48.00 11.43 -13.33
N SER A 2 48.25 12.32 -14.30
CA SER A 2 49.55 13.02 -14.49
C SER A 2 50.07 13.76 -13.24
N TYR A 3 49.21 14.47 -12.49
CA TYR A 3 49.62 15.14 -11.25
C TYR A 3 50.01 14.19 -10.10
N ILE A 4 49.38 13.01 -10.00
CA ILE A 4 49.71 12.01 -8.98
C ILE A 4 51.06 11.36 -9.29
N PHE A 5 51.32 11.04 -10.56
CA PHE A 5 52.61 10.51 -11.00
C PHE A 5 53.74 11.51 -10.78
N VAL A 6 53.52 12.79 -11.09
CA VAL A 6 54.50 13.86 -10.83
C VAL A 6 54.69 14.08 -9.33
N ALA A 7 53.63 14.10 -8.52
CA ALA A 7 53.73 14.24 -7.08
C ALA A 7 54.45 13.06 -6.42
N LEU A 8 54.16 11.81 -6.84
CA LEU A 8 54.82 10.59 -6.38
C LEU A 8 56.31 10.57 -6.77
N PHE A 9 56.62 11.00 -7.99
CA PHE A 9 57.99 11.16 -8.48
C PHE A 9 58.75 12.21 -7.66
N LEU A 10 58.14 13.36 -7.39
CA LEU A 10 58.72 14.41 -6.55
C LEU A 10 58.93 13.93 -5.10
N LEU A 11 57.94 13.24 -4.50
CA LEU A 11 58.05 12.72 -3.13
C LEU A 11 59.21 11.73 -2.97
N LEU A 12 59.40 10.83 -3.94
CA LEU A 12 60.41 9.77 -3.89
C LEU A 12 61.83 10.24 -4.29
N ILE A 13 61.96 11.41 -4.91
CA ILE A 13 63.25 12.02 -5.28
C ILE A 13 63.71 13.08 -4.27
N PHE A 14 62.77 13.82 -3.65
CA PHE A 14 63.08 14.91 -2.74
C PHE A 14 63.10 14.52 -1.26
N TYR A 15 62.49 13.38 -0.86
CA TYR A 15 62.77 12.81 0.47
C TYR A 15 64.13 12.09 0.42
N SER A 16 65.11 12.73 1.05
CA SER A 16 66.49 12.31 1.20
C SER A 16 66.61 10.82 1.58
N SER A 17 67.22 10.03 0.70
CA SER A 17 67.80 8.75 1.08
C SER A 17 69.09 9.03 1.85
N ASP A 18 68.95 9.32 3.15
CA ASP A 18 70.07 9.44 4.08
C ASP A 18 70.94 8.16 3.98
N GLY A 19 72.24 8.34 3.72
CA GLY A 19 73.19 7.23 3.58
C GLY A 19 73.64 6.86 2.15
N CYS A 20 73.22 7.59 1.12
CA CYS A 20 73.78 7.40 -0.24
C CYS A 20 75.24 7.91 -0.34
N SER A 21 76.11 7.15 -1.01
CA SER A 21 77.53 7.49 -1.18
C SER A 21 77.81 8.47 -2.33
N ASP A 22 76.97 8.48 -3.37
CA ASP A 22 77.05 9.42 -4.50
C ASP A 22 75.69 9.64 -5.19
N GLU A 23 75.64 10.60 -6.12
CA GLU A 23 74.43 10.96 -6.86
C GLU A 23 73.92 9.86 -7.80
N LYS A 24 74.80 8.99 -8.31
CA LYS A 24 74.38 7.87 -9.17
C LYS A 24 73.63 6.82 -8.35
N GLU A 25 74.09 6.55 -7.13
CA GLU A 25 73.43 5.64 -6.20
C GLU A 25 72.09 6.19 -5.73
N ARG A 26 72.01 7.49 -5.44
CA ARG A 26 70.74 8.17 -5.13
C ARG A 26 69.74 8.02 -6.28
N GLN A 27 70.16 8.29 -7.51
CA GLN A 27 69.32 8.14 -8.71
C GLN A 27 68.82 6.71 -8.90
N ARG A 28 69.69 5.70 -8.70
CA ARG A 28 69.33 4.28 -8.80
C ARG A 28 68.24 3.91 -7.78
N ILE A 29 68.42 4.29 -6.52
CA ILE A 29 67.46 4.01 -5.43
C ILE A 29 66.12 4.72 -5.68
N CYS A 30 66.14 5.99 -6.09
CA CYS A 30 64.91 6.73 -6.41
C CYS A 30 64.15 6.11 -7.59
N VAL A 31 64.83 5.70 -8.65
CA VAL A 31 64.22 5.01 -9.80
C VAL A 31 63.63 3.67 -9.40
N GLU A 32 64.31 2.90 -8.55
CA GLU A 32 63.81 1.62 -8.04
C GLU A 32 62.58 1.79 -7.15
N ASN A 33 62.61 2.77 -6.23
CA ASN A 33 61.47 3.13 -5.39
C ASN A 33 60.28 3.61 -6.22
N PHE A 34 60.51 4.47 -7.22
CA PHE A 34 59.48 4.91 -8.14
C PHE A 34 58.88 3.73 -8.91
N ARG A 35 59.72 2.84 -9.47
CA ARG A 35 59.26 1.62 -10.16
C ARG A 35 58.42 0.75 -9.24
N ARG A 36 58.83 0.56 -7.98
CA ARG A 36 58.07 -0.22 -6.98
C ARG A 36 56.71 0.42 -6.68
N ALA A 37 56.66 1.73 -6.47
CA ALA A 37 55.42 2.44 -6.20
C ALA A 37 54.46 2.42 -7.41
N VAL A 38 54.97 2.58 -8.64
CA VAL A 38 54.17 2.44 -9.86
C VAL A 38 53.66 1.01 -10.02
N LYS A 39 54.50 0.00 -9.73
CA LYS A 39 54.07 -1.39 -9.73
C LYS A 39 52.95 -1.63 -8.72
N GLU A 40 53.07 -1.13 -7.50
CA GLU A 40 52.04 -1.26 -6.48
C GLU A 40 50.71 -0.60 -6.90
N LEU A 41 50.76 0.59 -7.50
CA LEU A 41 49.57 1.24 -8.05
C LEU A 41 48.92 0.42 -9.19
N ASN A 42 49.74 -0.15 -10.08
CA ASN A 42 49.26 -1.03 -11.15
C ASN A 42 48.69 -2.34 -10.58
N ASP A 43 49.31 -2.92 -9.56
CA ASP A 43 48.84 -4.12 -8.88
C ASP A 43 47.50 -3.83 -8.17
N ASN A 44 47.32 -2.64 -7.59
CA ASN A 44 46.04 -2.20 -7.02
C ASN A 44 44.96 -2.06 -8.09
N ALA A 45 45.25 -1.34 -9.18
CA ALA A 45 44.31 -1.18 -10.29
C ALA A 45 43.97 -2.51 -10.96
N ALA A 46 44.95 -3.42 -11.07
CA ALA A 46 44.75 -4.77 -11.59
C ALA A 46 43.82 -5.57 -10.66
N ARG A 47 44.00 -5.50 -9.34
CA ARG A 47 43.08 -6.12 -8.38
C ARG A 47 41.65 -5.61 -8.52
N ASP A 48 41.47 -4.30 -8.66
CA ASP A 48 40.14 -3.71 -8.86
C ASP A 48 39.50 -4.16 -10.19
N CYS A 49 40.28 -4.18 -11.27
CA CYS A 49 39.85 -4.70 -12.56
C CYS A 49 39.45 -6.18 -12.49
N TRP A 50 40.27 -7.02 -11.84
CA TRP A 50 39.97 -8.43 -11.61
C TRP A 50 38.68 -8.63 -10.82
N ASN A 51 38.43 -7.81 -9.81
CA ASN A 51 37.18 -7.84 -9.06
C ASN A 51 35.99 -7.52 -9.96
N HIS A 52 36.07 -6.49 -10.81
CA HIS A 52 34.98 -6.17 -11.74
C HIS A 52 34.73 -7.27 -12.78
N LEU A 53 35.79 -7.87 -13.34
CA LEU A 53 35.66 -8.98 -14.27
C LEU A 53 35.05 -10.22 -13.61
N HIS A 54 35.43 -10.51 -12.36
CA HIS A 54 34.82 -11.61 -11.60
C HIS A 54 33.33 -11.39 -11.38
N VAL A 55 32.91 -10.17 -11.03
CA VAL A 55 31.48 -9.82 -10.94
C VAL A 55 30.79 -9.97 -12.30
N ALA A 56 31.40 -9.48 -13.38
CA ALA A 56 30.85 -9.59 -14.73
C ALA A 56 30.60 -11.04 -15.16
N VAL A 57 31.56 -11.92 -14.93
CA VAL A 57 31.43 -13.34 -15.26
C VAL A 57 30.32 -13.99 -14.43
N ASN A 58 30.25 -13.70 -13.12
CA ASN A 58 29.20 -14.25 -12.27
C ASN A 58 27.81 -13.75 -12.66
N ALA A 59 27.67 -12.47 -13.02
CA ALA A 59 26.41 -11.91 -13.49
C ALA A 59 25.95 -12.61 -14.79
N LEU A 60 26.85 -12.79 -15.76
CA LEU A 60 26.54 -13.53 -17.00
C LEU A 60 26.15 -14.99 -16.74
N ILE A 61 26.85 -15.68 -15.83
CA ILE A 61 26.47 -17.04 -15.40
C ILE A 61 25.06 -17.03 -14.79
N GLY A 62 24.75 -16.04 -13.96
CA GLY A 62 23.42 -15.85 -13.37
C GLY A 62 22.32 -15.67 -14.43
N HIS A 63 22.54 -14.78 -15.40
CA HIS A 63 21.59 -14.55 -16.52
C HIS A 63 21.33 -15.82 -17.32
N VAL A 64 22.39 -16.54 -17.73
CA VAL A 64 22.27 -17.79 -18.49
C VAL A 64 21.57 -18.86 -17.65
N SER A 65 21.96 -19.00 -16.37
CA SER A 65 21.36 -19.96 -15.46
C SER A 65 19.86 -19.72 -15.31
N TYR A 66 19.44 -18.47 -15.08
CA TYR A 66 18.03 -18.09 -15.00
C TYR A 66 17.31 -18.39 -16.32
N GLN A 67 17.80 -17.87 -17.45
CA GLN A 67 17.09 -17.96 -18.73
C GLN A 67 16.96 -19.40 -19.28
N ARG A 68 17.88 -20.30 -18.90
CA ARG A 68 18.04 -21.60 -19.57
C ARG A 68 17.89 -22.81 -18.64
N VAL A 69 18.24 -22.68 -17.36
CA VAL A 69 18.42 -23.83 -16.45
C VAL A 69 17.45 -23.82 -15.29
N GLN A 70 17.30 -22.68 -14.60
CA GLN A 70 16.53 -22.60 -13.37
C GLN A 70 15.05 -22.90 -13.61
N ASP A 71 14.42 -23.56 -12.64
CA ASP A 71 13.02 -23.94 -12.73
C ASP A 71 12.08 -22.74 -12.82
N HIS A 72 12.48 -21.66 -12.16
CA HIS A 72 11.75 -20.40 -12.16
C HIS A 72 12.22 -19.42 -13.25
N GLY A 73 12.82 -19.90 -14.33
CA GLY A 73 13.16 -19.09 -15.50
C GLY A 73 12.39 -19.50 -16.76
N PRO A 74 12.55 -18.76 -17.87
CA PRO A 74 11.84 -19.02 -19.12
C PRO A 74 12.25 -20.31 -19.85
N LYS A 75 13.39 -20.92 -19.49
CA LYS A 75 13.90 -22.18 -20.07
C LYS A 75 13.97 -22.18 -21.59
N PHE A 76 14.53 -21.11 -22.18
CA PHE A 76 14.70 -21.04 -23.63
C PHE A 76 15.61 -22.18 -24.11
N MET A 77 15.16 -22.92 -25.12
CA MET A 77 15.90 -24.07 -25.68
C MET A 77 16.66 -23.72 -26.96
N ASP A 78 16.37 -22.58 -27.58
CA ASP A 78 16.89 -22.14 -28.87
C ASP A 78 17.96 -21.05 -28.73
N PHE A 79 18.92 -21.02 -29.66
CA PHE A 79 19.95 -19.98 -29.72
C PHE A 79 19.73 -19.15 -30.98
N THR A 80 18.87 -18.15 -30.86
CA THR A 80 18.43 -17.28 -31.97
C THR A 80 18.80 -15.83 -31.68
N GLU A 81 18.63 -14.93 -32.65
CA GLU A 81 18.78 -13.48 -32.40
C GLU A 81 17.79 -12.97 -31.34
N HIS A 82 16.62 -13.60 -31.23
CA HIS A 82 15.62 -13.27 -30.21
C HIS A 82 15.97 -13.84 -28.83
N HIS A 83 16.64 -15.00 -28.79
CA HIS A 83 17.13 -15.62 -27.55
C HIS A 83 18.65 -15.84 -27.63
N PRO A 84 19.46 -14.77 -27.57
CA PRO A 84 20.91 -14.90 -27.57
C PRO A 84 21.40 -15.61 -26.30
N LEU A 85 22.66 -16.04 -26.29
CA LEU A 85 23.28 -16.63 -25.10
C LEU A 85 23.47 -15.59 -23.99
N PHE A 86 23.85 -14.36 -24.34
CA PHE A 86 24.05 -13.28 -23.39
C PHE A 86 23.08 -12.12 -23.67
N PRO A 87 22.64 -11.38 -22.64
CA PRO A 87 21.80 -10.21 -22.84
C PRO A 87 22.49 -9.19 -23.75
N GLN A 88 21.70 -8.59 -24.65
CA GLN A 88 22.15 -7.43 -25.40
C GLN A 88 22.06 -6.19 -24.50
N TYR A 89 23.17 -5.47 -24.34
CA TYR A 89 23.24 -4.26 -23.49
C TYR A 89 23.24 -2.96 -24.29
N PHE A 90 23.57 -3.04 -25.58
CA PHE A 90 23.69 -1.90 -26.47
C PHE A 90 23.04 -2.22 -27.81
N LEU A 91 22.30 -1.25 -28.33
CA LEU A 91 21.72 -1.29 -29.66
C LEU A 91 22.58 -0.46 -30.61
N TYR A 92 22.93 -1.06 -31.74
CA TYR A 92 23.54 -0.37 -32.87
C TYR A 92 22.62 -0.51 -34.10
N PRO A 93 22.12 0.60 -34.68
CA PRO A 93 21.16 0.53 -35.79
C PRO A 93 21.74 0.05 -37.12
N GLY A 94 23.07 0.07 -37.29
CA GLY A 94 23.72 -0.35 -38.54
C GLY A 94 23.85 -1.87 -38.64
N LYS A 95 23.82 -2.40 -39.88
CA LYS A 95 24.31 -3.76 -40.14
C LYS A 95 25.83 -3.72 -40.10
N TRP A 96 26.45 -4.54 -39.26
CA TRP A 96 27.90 -4.55 -39.10
C TRP A 96 28.42 -5.99 -39.11
N GLU A 97 29.25 -6.29 -40.09
CA GLU A 97 29.94 -7.58 -40.26
C GLU A 97 31.45 -7.30 -40.38
N ALA A 98 32.05 -6.74 -39.33
CA ALA A 98 33.49 -6.47 -39.29
C ALA A 98 34.17 -7.23 -38.13
N SER A 99 35.50 -7.21 -38.11
CA SER A 99 36.27 -7.79 -37.01
C SER A 99 36.12 -6.99 -35.72
N TRP A 100 36.46 -7.57 -34.57
CA TRP A 100 36.43 -6.85 -33.28
C TRP A 100 37.46 -5.70 -33.26
N GLU A 101 38.56 -5.81 -34.01
CA GLU A 101 39.55 -4.74 -34.20
C GLU A 101 38.95 -3.56 -34.98
N ASP A 102 38.15 -3.83 -36.01
CA ASP A 102 37.45 -2.78 -36.77
C ASP A 102 36.39 -2.09 -35.91
N GLU A 103 35.68 -2.85 -35.06
CA GLU A 103 34.75 -2.30 -34.07
C GLU A 103 35.46 -1.38 -33.07
N GLU A 104 36.58 -1.82 -32.49
CA GLU A 104 37.36 -1.01 -31.54
C GLU A 104 37.82 0.29 -32.19
N ASN A 105 38.35 0.24 -33.41
CA ASN A 105 38.76 1.44 -34.14
C ASN A 105 37.57 2.37 -34.43
N MET A 106 36.40 1.82 -34.78
CA MET A 106 35.19 2.58 -35.06
C MET A 106 34.62 3.27 -33.80
N MET A 107 34.78 2.69 -32.61
CA MET A 107 34.33 3.30 -31.35
C MET A 107 34.94 4.67 -31.09
N TYR A 108 36.14 4.94 -31.62
CA TYR A 108 36.82 6.24 -31.51
C TYR A 108 36.43 7.23 -32.62
N THR A 109 35.42 6.91 -33.43
CA THR A 109 34.88 7.76 -34.50
C THR A 109 33.50 8.31 -34.16
N GLN A 110 32.95 9.17 -35.02
CA GLN A 110 31.58 9.67 -34.86
C GLN A 110 30.51 8.57 -35.00
N GLU A 111 30.81 7.46 -35.67
CA GLU A 111 29.90 6.32 -35.74
C GLU A 111 29.75 5.61 -34.37
N GLY A 112 30.82 5.61 -33.56
CA GLY A 112 30.80 5.07 -32.20
C GLY A 112 29.78 5.75 -31.27
N THR A 113 29.36 6.99 -31.57
CA THR A 113 28.34 7.69 -30.79
C THR A 113 26.92 7.18 -31.05
N ARG A 114 26.72 6.26 -32.00
CA ARG A 114 25.41 5.68 -32.33
C ARG A 114 25.04 4.44 -31.51
N PHE A 115 25.98 3.92 -30.71
CA PHE A 115 25.67 2.86 -29.75
C PHE A 115 24.81 3.42 -28.63
N MET A 116 23.62 2.87 -28.50
CA MET A 116 22.65 3.30 -27.50
C MET A 116 22.57 2.25 -26.40
N ALA A 117 22.76 2.66 -25.16
CA ALA A 117 22.59 1.79 -24.02
C ALA A 117 21.11 1.40 -23.86
N LEU A 118 20.86 0.10 -23.69
CA LEU A 118 19.54 -0.42 -23.39
C LEU A 118 19.21 -0.25 -21.91
N ASN A 119 17.94 0.00 -21.60
CA ASN A 119 17.48 0.18 -20.22
C ASN A 119 17.21 -1.17 -19.55
N GLY A 120 16.90 -1.14 -18.26
CA GLY A 120 16.63 -2.31 -17.46
C GLY A 120 16.52 -1.92 -15.99
N TRP A 121 16.72 -2.91 -15.13
CA TRP A 121 16.77 -2.71 -13.69
C TRP A 121 17.93 -3.49 -13.08
N VAL A 122 18.37 -3.05 -11.90
CA VAL A 122 19.47 -3.63 -11.15
C VAL A 122 18.92 -4.13 -9.81
N MET A 123 19.27 -5.37 -9.44
CA MET A 123 18.91 -5.91 -8.13
C MET A 123 19.53 -5.04 -7.02
N ASP A 124 18.72 -4.66 -6.02
CA ASP A 124 19.15 -3.85 -4.87
C ASP A 124 19.81 -2.51 -5.27
N ASP A 125 19.36 -1.89 -6.37
CA ASP A 125 19.89 -0.61 -6.82
C ASP A 125 19.70 0.50 -5.77
N ILE A 126 20.57 1.49 -5.81
CA ILE A 126 20.51 2.66 -4.93
C ILE A 126 19.55 3.68 -5.56
N PRO A 127 18.39 3.96 -4.92
CA PRO A 127 17.46 4.95 -5.44
C PRO A 127 18.14 6.31 -5.64
N LEU A 128 17.65 7.08 -6.62
CA LEU A 128 18.20 8.39 -7.03
C LEU A 128 19.56 8.35 -7.77
N THR A 129 20.22 7.19 -7.85
CA THR A 129 21.43 7.06 -8.66
C THR A 129 21.08 6.61 -10.07
N ASN A 130 21.77 7.17 -11.07
CA ASN A 130 21.62 6.74 -12.44
C ASN A 130 22.69 5.69 -12.76
N PHE A 131 22.29 4.41 -12.80
CA PHE A 131 23.21 3.31 -13.09
C PHE A 131 23.93 3.41 -14.45
N ALA A 132 23.46 4.27 -15.36
CA ALA A 132 24.08 4.49 -16.66
C ALA A 132 25.13 5.61 -16.69
N GLU A 133 25.24 6.40 -15.62
CA GLU A 133 26.17 7.52 -15.54
C GLU A 133 27.36 7.21 -14.64
N PRO A 134 28.54 7.80 -14.90
CA PRO A 134 29.68 7.69 -14.01
C PRO A 134 29.32 8.15 -12.58
N PRO A 135 29.82 7.48 -11.52
CA PRO A 135 30.87 6.46 -11.52
C PRO A 135 30.35 5.01 -11.62
N SER A 136 29.09 4.79 -12.03
CA SER A 136 28.52 3.45 -12.12
C SER A 136 29.30 2.53 -13.07
N MET A 137 29.38 1.25 -12.69
CA MET A 137 30.04 0.19 -13.48
C MET A 137 29.05 -0.90 -13.92
N VAL A 138 27.73 -0.68 -13.76
CA VAL A 138 26.68 -1.69 -13.97
C VAL A 138 26.75 -2.36 -15.35
N TYR A 139 26.89 -1.57 -16.43
CA TYR A 139 27.01 -2.13 -17.78
C TYR A 139 28.29 -2.95 -17.97
N PHE A 140 29.41 -2.49 -17.39
CA PHE A 140 30.69 -3.19 -17.49
C PHE A 140 30.67 -4.52 -16.69
N ARG A 141 30.10 -4.47 -15.49
CA ARG A 141 29.91 -5.61 -14.58
C ARG A 141 28.73 -6.51 -14.94
N ARG A 142 27.99 -6.21 -16.02
CA ARG A 142 26.85 -7.01 -16.51
C ARG A 142 25.75 -7.22 -15.47
N GLU A 143 25.67 -6.34 -14.47
CA GLU A 143 24.72 -6.40 -13.35
C GLU A 143 23.29 -6.04 -13.77
N LEU A 144 23.12 -5.35 -14.90
CA LEU A 144 21.82 -4.95 -15.42
C LEU A 144 21.02 -6.16 -15.94
N ILE A 145 19.78 -6.29 -15.47
CA ILE A 145 18.75 -7.12 -16.09
C ILE A 145 18.14 -6.27 -17.21
N CYS A 146 18.60 -6.52 -18.43
CA CYS A 146 18.41 -5.64 -19.58
C CYS A 146 17.11 -5.93 -20.33
N TRP A 147 16.38 -4.87 -20.70
CA TRP A 147 15.22 -4.92 -21.58
C TRP A 147 15.67 -4.67 -23.02
N GLY A 148 15.70 -5.75 -23.82
CA GLY A 148 16.18 -5.73 -25.21
C GLY A 148 15.39 -4.83 -26.16
N ASP A 149 14.17 -4.46 -25.78
CA ASP A 149 13.23 -3.67 -26.56
C ASP A 149 13.28 -2.15 -26.25
N SER A 150 14.07 -1.74 -25.25
CA SER A 150 13.98 -0.41 -24.65
C SER A 150 15.33 0.29 -24.57
N VAL A 151 15.48 1.41 -25.29
CA VAL A 151 16.67 2.28 -25.20
C VAL A 151 16.55 3.25 -24.02
N LYS A 152 17.61 3.37 -23.21
CA LYS A 152 17.63 4.31 -22.08
C LYS A 152 17.78 5.75 -22.57
N LEU A 153 16.89 6.63 -22.13
CA LEU A 153 16.91 8.05 -22.49
C LEU A 153 17.85 8.84 -21.57
N ARG A 154 18.87 9.49 -22.15
CA ARG A 154 19.82 10.35 -21.41
C ARG A 154 19.38 11.80 -21.45
N TYR A 155 18.75 12.25 -20.37
CA TYR A 155 18.27 13.64 -20.20
C TYR A 155 19.40 14.62 -19.84
N GLY A 156 20.36 14.21 -19.01
CA GLY A 156 21.33 15.11 -18.40
C GLY A 156 20.75 15.84 -17.18
N MET A 157 21.39 16.93 -16.76
CA MET A 157 20.98 17.74 -15.62
C MET A 157 19.95 18.80 -15.99
N SER A 158 19.90 19.21 -17.26
CA SER A 158 19.00 20.24 -17.75
C SER A 158 18.65 20.07 -19.23
N GLU A 159 17.70 20.85 -19.72
CA GLU A 159 17.35 20.88 -21.15
C GLU A 159 18.56 21.13 -22.05
N ALA A 160 19.55 21.92 -21.60
CA ALA A 160 20.73 22.25 -22.39
C ALA A 160 21.58 21.01 -22.76
N ASP A 161 21.54 19.96 -21.95
CA ASP A 161 22.31 18.73 -22.18
C ASP A 161 21.71 17.88 -23.31
N ASN A 162 20.38 17.93 -23.50
CA ASN A 162 19.70 17.24 -24.58
C ASN A 162 18.40 17.95 -25.03
N PRO A 163 18.50 19.10 -25.72
CA PRO A 163 17.35 19.97 -25.96
C PRO A 163 16.23 19.31 -26.78
N TYR A 164 16.56 18.35 -27.64
CA TYR A 164 15.55 17.64 -28.41
C TYR A 164 14.72 16.71 -27.53
N LEU A 165 15.38 15.90 -26.68
CA LEU A 165 14.71 14.94 -25.82
C LEU A 165 13.76 15.63 -24.84
N TRP A 166 14.23 16.67 -24.16
CA TRP A 166 13.41 17.43 -23.21
C TRP A 166 12.16 17.99 -23.88
N ARG A 167 12.31 18.75 -24.98
CA ARG A 167 11.15 19.29 -25.72
C ARG A 167 10.17 18.23 -26.21
N ARG A 168 10.69 17.10 -26.72
CA ARG A 168 9.84 15.98 -27.17
C ARG A 168 9.03 15.41 -26.00
N MET A 169 9.67 15.19 -24.86
CA MET A 169 9.03 14.60 -23.68
C MET A 169 8.09 15.58 -23.00
N SER A 170 8.42 16.87 -22.92
CA SER A 170 7.49 17.90 -22.43
C SER A 170 6.22 17.96 -23.28
N SER A 171 6.36 17.94 -24.62
CA SER A 171 5.20 17.90 -25.51
C SER A 171 4.37 16.62 -25.34
N TYR A 172 5.02 15.47 -25.18
CA TYR A 172 4.36 14.18 -24.91
C TYR A 172 3.58 14.24 -23.59
N THR A 173 4.24 14.61 -22.50
CA THR A 173 3.64 14.69 -21.17
C THR A 173 2.49 15.67 -21.12
N ARG A 174 2.63 16.84 -21.77
CA ARG A 174 1.56 17.84 -21.86
C ARG A 174 0.34 17.31 -22.61
N LYS A 175 0.54 16.67 -23.78
CA LYS A 175 -0.56 16.04 -24.55
C LYS A 175 -1.26 14.94 -23.76
N THR A 176 -0.51 14.13 -23.01
CA THR A 176 -1.09 13.13 -22.12
C THR A 176 -1.98 13.78 -21.06
N ALA A 177 -1.53 14.87 -20.42
CA ALA A 177 -2.31 15.59 -19.42
C ALA A 177 -3.54 16.32 -20.00
N GLU A 178 -3.48 16.78 -21.25
CA GLU A 178 -4.63 17.36 -21.95
C GLU A 178 -5.75 16.32 -22.14
N ILE A 179 -5.38 15.08 -22.46
CA ILE A 179 -6.33 13.98 -22.75
C ILE A 179 -6.84 13.30 -21.47
N PHE A 180 -5.95 13.01 -20.52
CA PHE A 180 -6.24 12.16 -19.36
C PHE A 180 -6.33 12.95 -18.05
N HIS A 181 -7.15 12.46 -17.11
CA HIS A 181 -7.32 13.05 -15.77
C HIS A 181 -6.18 12.71 -14.81
N GLY A 182 -5.35 11.72 -15.15
CA GLY A 182 -4.24 11.32 -14.33
C GLY A 182 -3.18 10.53 -15.08
N ILE A 183 -2.03 10.37 -14.43
CA ILE A 183 -0.84 9.69 -14.95
C ILE A 183 -0.37 8.66 -13.91
N ARG A 184 -0.13 7.41 -14.37
CA ARG A 184 0.63 6.39 -13.64
C ARG A 184 2.09 6.50 -14.06
N ILE A 185 2.99 6.74 -13.11
CA ILE A 185 4.43 6.75 -13.35
C ILE A 185 4.97 5.35 -13.05
N ASP A 186 5.38 4.69 -14.11
CA ASP A 186 6.05 3.39 -14.07
C ASP A 186 7.48 3.54 -13.53
N ASN A 187 7.93 2.60 -12.70
CA ASN A 187 9.30 2.55 -12.19
C ASN A 187 9.84 3.92 -11.72
N CYS A 188 9.03 4.66 -10.94
CA CYS A 188 9.28 6.07 -10.64
C CYS A 188 10.62 6.30 -9.92
N HIS A 189 11.03 5.35 -9.08
CA HIS A 189 12.29 5.36 -8.34
C HIS A 189 13.55 5.32 -9.25
N SER A 190 13.41 4.86 -10.49
CA SER A 190 14.48 4.79 -11.51
C SER A 190 14.52 6.02 -12.42
N THR A 191 13.56 6.94 -12.27
CA THR A 191 13.53 8.21 -13.02
C THR A 191 14.27 9.29 -12.25
N PRO A 192 15.24 10.01 -12.85
CA PRO A 192 15.89 11.13 -12.18
C PRO A 192 14.85 12.16 -11.72
N ILE A 193 14.88 12.47 -10.42
CA ILE A 193 13.80 13.23 -9.77
C ILE A 193 13.58 14.61 -10.40
N HIS A 194 14.64 15.28 -10.85
CA HIS A 194 14.52 16.59 -11.51
C HIS A 194 13.85 16.52 -12.87
N VAL A 195 14.01 15.41 -13.60
CA VAL A 195 13.32 15.17 -14.87
C VAL A 195 11.83 14.94 -14.60
N ALA A 196 11.51 14.05 -13.66
CA ALA A 196 10.11 13.78 -13.30
C ALA A 196 9.40 15.05 -12.80
N GLU A 197 10.07 15.85 -11.95
CA GLU A 197 9.54 17.10 -11.42
C GLU A 197 9.22 18.10 -12.55
N TYR A 198 10.15 18.31 -13.48
CA TYR A 198 9.93 19.17 -14.64
C TYR A 198 8.74 18.69 -15.50
N MET A 199 8.70 17.40 -15.83
CA MET A 199 7.66 16.86 -16.71
C MET A 199 6.27 16.91 -16.04
N LEU A 200 6.19 16.68 -14.73
CA LEU A 200 4.93 16.79 -14.01
C LEU A 200 4.48 18.26 -13.84
N ASN A 201 5.40 19.22 -13.76
CA ASN A 201 5.04 20.63 -13.80
C ASN A 201 4.43 21.00 -15.16
N GLU A 202 5.03 20.56 -16.27
CA GLU A 202 4.43 20.73 -17.61
C GLU A 202 3.04 20.08 -17.72
N ALA A 203 2.86 18.91 -17.12
CA ALA A 203 1.57 18.23 -17.06
C ALA A 203 0.53 19.05 -16.27
N ARG A 204 0.91 19.57 -15.10
CA ARG A 204 0.04 20.34 -14.22
C ARG A 204 -0.30 21.72 -14.76
N ASP A 205 0.61 22.33 -15.53
CA ASP A 205 0.33 23.56 -16.27
C ASP A 205 -0.77 23.36 -17.31
N ALA A 206 -0.87 22.15 -17.91
CA ALA A 206 -1.98 21.81 -18.79
C ALA A 206 -3.24 21.34 -18.04
N ARG A 207 -3.08 20.68 -16.89
CA ARG A 207 -4.17 20.21 -16.02
C ARG A 207 -3.83 20.41 -14.54
N PRO A 208 -4.29 21.50 -13.90
CA PRO A 208 -3.96 21.78 -12.50
C PRO A 208 -4.38 20.67 -11.51
N GLU A 209 -5.54 20.05 -11.75
CA GLU A 209 -6.09 18.97 -10.92
C GLU A 209 -5.64 17.56 -11.36
N LEU A 210 -4.43 17.44 -11.92
CA LEU A 210 -3.90 16.17 -12.41
C LEU A 210 -3.70 15.15 -11.27
N TYR A 211 -4.37 14.00 -11.34
CA TYR A 211 -4.12 12.89 -10.42
C TYR A 211 -2.84 12.14 -10.82
N VAL A 212 -1.87 12.04 -9.91
CA VAL A 212 -0.61 11.33 -10.18
C VAL A 212 -0.50 10.14 -9.23
N CYS A 213 -0.35 8.94 -9.79
CA CYS A 213 0.03 7.76 -9.02
C CYS A 213 1.37 7.21 -9.50
N ALA A 214 2.10 6.55 -8.61
CA ALA A 214 3.42 6.03 -8.93
C ALA A 214 3.63 4.62 -8.40
N GLU A 215 4.29 3.82 -9.21
CA GLU A 215 4.97 2.62 -8.76
C GLU A 215 6.31 3.02 -8.16
N LEU A 216 6.40 2.96 -6.83
CA LEU A 216 7.53 3.46 -6.06
C LEU A 216 7.86 2.49 -4.92
N PHE A 217 8.99 1.79 -5.10
CA PHE A 217 9.47 0.73 -4.21
C PHE A 217 10.94 0.95 -3.86
N THR A 218 11.24 2.00 -3.09
CA THR A 218 12.65 2.30 -2.72
C THR A 218 13.15 1.48 -1.53
N SER A 219 12.29 0.65 -0.93
CA SER A 219 12.51 -0.05 0.35
C SER A 219 12.84 0.88 1.53
N ARG A 220 12.63 2.19 1.35
CA ARG A 220 12.97 3.25 2.31
C ARG A 220 11.90 4.32 2.33
N GLU A 221 11.10 4.34 3.38
CA GLU A 221 9.98 5.28 3.52
C GLU A 221 10.42 6.75 3.50
N ASP A 222 11.63 7.07 3.98
CA ASP A 222 12.19 8.42 3.91
C ASP A 222 12.49 8.86 2.46
N VAL A 223 12.95 7.95 1.62
CA VAL A 223 13.18 8.20 0.19
C VAL A 223 11.85 8.26 -0.56
N ASP A 224 10.91 7.36 -0.27
CA ASP A 224 9.56 7.42 -0.85
C ASP A 224 8.91 8.79 -0.58
N ASN A 225 9.02 9.28 0.66
CA ASN A 225 8.52 10.60 1.05
C ASN A 225 9.18 11.75 0.28
N LEU A 226 10.47 11.64 -0.06
CA LEU A 226 11.15 12.64 -0.89
C LEU A 226 10.49 12.73 -2.28
N PHE A 227 10.27 11.59 -2.94
CA PHE A 227 9.61 11.54 -4.24
C PHE A 227 8.18 12.06 -4.15
N VAL A 228 7.39 11.60 -3.18
CA VAL A 228 5.99 12.03 -3.00
C VAL A 228 5.89 13.54 -2.85
N ASN A 229 6.70 14.13 -1.97
CA ASN A 229 6.65 15.56 -1.67
C ASN A 229 7.14 16.43 -2.83
N ARG A 230 8.25 16.04 -3.48
CA ARG A 230 8.80 16.83 -4.59
C ARG A 230 7.98 16.72 -5.86
N LEU A 231 7.52 15.52 -6.18
CA LEU A 231 6.78 15.26 -7.41
C LEU A 231 5.29 15.56 -7.27
N GLY A 232 4.78 15.78 -6.05
CA GLY A 232 3.35 15.95 -5.77
C GLY A 232 2.55 14.70 -6.13
N ILE A 233 3.09 13.51 -5.83
CA ILE A 233 2.37 12.25 -6.08
C ILE A 233 1.19 12.16 -5.13
N VAL A 234 0.01 11.85 -5.67
CA VAL A 234 -1.22 11.74 -4.88
C VAL A 234 -1.27 10.40 -4.17
N SER A 235 -1.01 9.31 -4.91
CA SER A 235 -1.10 7.95 -4.38
C SER A 235 0.04 7.04 -4.81
N LEU A 236 0.52 6.21 -3.89
CA LEU A 236 1.50 5.16 -4.19
C LEU A 236 0.79 3.84 -4.46
N ILE A 237 1.20 3.14 -5.51
CA ILE A 237 0.69 1.81 -5.82
C ILE A 237 1.12 0.83 -4.73
N ARG A 238 0.17 0.03 -4.25
CA ARG A 238 0.36 -1.06 -3.30
C ARG A 238 -0.33 -2.30 -3.86
N GLU A 239 0.23 -3.47 -3.61
CA GLU A 239 -0.22 -4.70 -4.27
C GLU A 239 -0.57 -5.77 -3.23
N ALA A 240 -1.79 -6.31 -3.29
CA ALA A 240 -2.20 -7.42 -2.44
C ALA A 240 -1.42 -8.71 -2.74
N MET A 241 -0.92 -8.84 -3.98
CA MET A 241 -0.06 -9.96 -4.39
C MET A 241 1.30 -9.98 -3.69
N SER A 242 1.77 -8.83 -3.18
CA SER A 242 3.01 -8.76 -2.40
C SER A 242 2.91 -9.44 -1.02
N ALA A 243 1.68 -9.72 -0.54
CA ALA A 243 1.46 -10.40 0.73
C ALA A 243 1.68 -11.91 0.58
N PRO A 244 2.70 -12.51 1.23
CA PRO A 244 2.95 -13.95 1.16
C PRO A 244 1.96 -14.77 1.99
N THR A 245 1.28 -14.14 2.95
CA THR A 245 0.33 -14.77 3.87
C THR A 245 -0.93 -13.90 4.02
N PRO A 246 -2.06 -14.49 4.44
CA PRO A 246 -3.25 -13.71 4.78
C PRO A 246 -2.96 -12.65 5.86
N ASP A 247 -2.13 -12.98 6.86
CA ASP A 247 -1.70 -12.05 7.92
C ASP A 247 -1.04 -10.78 7.35
N GLU A 248 -0.10 -10.93 6.42
CA GLU A 248 0.53 -9.79 5.76
C GLU A 248 -0.46 -8.98 4.92
N LEU A 249 -1.45 -9.62 4.28
CA LEU A 249 -2.52 -8.92 3.55
C LEU A 249 -3.36 -8.07 4.51
N GLY A 250 -3.75 -8.63 5.66
CA GLY A 250 -4.43 -7.90 6.73
C GLY A 250 -3.61 -6.73 7.25
N ARG A 251 -2.29 -6.88 7.41
CA ARG A 251 -1.38 -5.80 7.82
C ARG A 251 -1.32 -4.66 6.80
N LEU A 252 -1.30 -4.97 5.49
CA LEU A 252 -1.36 -3.95 4.43
C LEU A 252 -2.67 -3.15 4.51
N VAL A 253 -3.80 -3.83 4.70
CA VAL A 253 -5.12 -3.19 4.84
C VAL A 253 -5.17 -2.34 6.11
N HIS A 254 -4.62 -2.81 7.23
CA HIS A 254 -4.53 -2.03 8.45
C HIS A 254 -3.69 -0.75 8.27
N ARG A 255 -2.55 -0.85 7.59
CA ARG A 255 -1.64 0.29 7.37
C ARG A 255 -2.23 1.35 6.42
N TYR A 256 -2.90 0.91 5.36
CA TYR A 256 -3.34 1.80 4.27
C TYR A 256 -4.85 2.07 4.25
N GLY A 257 -5.63 1.37 5.07
CA GLY A 257 -7.08 1.31 4.97
C GLY A 257 -7.85 2.28 5.86
N GLY A 258 -7.20 3.25 6.52
CA GLY A 258 -7.88 4.35 7.22
C GLY A 258 -7.36 4.62 8.64
N GLU A 259 -8.07 5.48 9.37
CA GLU A 259 -7.76 5.77 10.77
C GLU A 259 -8.24 4.64 11.68
N PRO A 260 -7.57 4.31 12.79
CA PRO A 260 -8.10 3.34 13.75
C PRO A 260 -9.49 3.71 14.28
N ILE A 261 -10.35 2.71 14.48
CA ILE A 261 -11.64 2.92 15.18
C ILE A 261 -11.42 3.53 16.57
N GLY A 262 -12.17 4.59 16.86
CA GLY A 262 -12.03 5.34 18.11
C GLY A 262 -10.90 6.38 18.10
N SER A 263 -10.33 6.69 16.93
CA SER A 263 -9.37 7.79 16.77
C SER A 263 -9.90 9.10 17.32
N PHE A 264 -9.02 9.91 17.89
CA PHE A 264 -9.38 11.20 18.46
C PHE A 264 -9.97 12.14 17.41
N MET A 265 -11.07 12.81 17.75
CA MET A 265 -11.65 13.83 16.89
C MET A 265 -10.66 14.99 16.64
N PRO A 266 -10.43 15.41 15.39
CA PRO A 266 -9.53 16.51 15.08
C PRO A 266 -10.12 17.83 15.61
N TYR A 267 -9.24 18.75 15.99
CA TYR A 267 -9.65 20.13 16.25
C TYR A 267 -9.96 20.84 14.93
N PRO A 268 -10.90 21.81 14.90
CA PRO A 268 -11.15 22.64 13.72
C PRO A 268 -9.89 23.36 13.23
N TYR A 269 -8.99 23.70 14.15
CA TYR A 269 -7.69 24.30 13.88
C TYR A 269 -6.59 23.33 14.28
N ARG A 270 -5.95 22.69 13.29
CA ARG A 270 -4.78 21.84 13.51
C ARG A 270 -3.62 22.30 12.63
N PRO A 271 -2.37 22.23 13.12
CA PRO A 271 -1.21 22.34 12.26
C PRO A 271 -1.26 21.26 11.16
N LEU A 272 -0.71 21.57 9.99
CA LEU A 272 -0.42 20.55 9.00
C LEU A 272 0.58 19.56 9.61
N ALA A 273 0.19 18.27 9.66
CA ALA A 273 1.02 17.20 10.20
C ALA A 273 1.39 16.23 9.07
N SER A 274 2.53 15.57 9.21
CA SER A 274 2.93 14.48 8.32
C SER A 274 1.92 13.33 8.40
N SER A 275 1.61 12.73 7.26
CA SER A 275 0.80 11.51 7.17
C SER A 275 1.44 10.52 6.22
N VAL A 276 1.06 9.25 6.34
CA VAL A 276 1.42 8.22 5.35
C VAL A 276 0.86 8.64 3.99
N ALA A 277 1.66 8.46 2.93
CA ALA A 277 1.21 8.71 1.56
C ALA A 277 -0.04 7.87 1.25
N GLN A 278 -1.01 8.42 0.51
CA GLN A 278 -2.22 7.68 0.18
C GLN A 278 -1.87 6.45 -0.66
N ALA A 279 -2.59 5.36 -0.42
CA ALA A 279 -2.43 4.14 -1.20
C ALA A 279 -3.41 4.12 -2.37
N PHE A 280 -2.93 3.59 -3.49
CA PHE A 280 -3.76 3.04 -4.55
C PHE A 280 -3.57 1.52 -4.53
N PHE A 281 -4.49 0.83 -3.86
CA PHE A 281 -4.32 -0.56 -3.49
C PHE A 281 -4.91 -1.49 -4.55
N PHE A 282 -4.05 -2.21 -5.25
CA PHE A 282 -4.42 -3.19 -6.26
C PHE A 282 -4.56 -4.57 -5.65
N ASP A 283 -5.64 -5.29 -5.99
CA ASP A 283 -5.68 -6.73 -5.76
C ASP A 283 -4.75 -7.48 -6.72
N LEU A 284 -4.73 -7.09 -8.00
CA LEU A 284 -3.80 -7.55 -9.02
C LEU A 284 -3.37 -6.39 -9.93
N THR A 285 -2.06 -6.18 -10.06
CA THR A 285 -1.47 -5.31 -11.09
C THR A 285 -1.16 -6.12 -12.35
N HIS A 286 -0.89 -5.44 -13.47
CA HIS A 286 -0.68 -6.09 -14.75
C HIS A 286 0.63 -6.88 -14.85
N ASP A 287 1.61 -6.58 -13.99
CA ASP A 287 2.89 -7.30 -13.92
C ASP A 287 2.82 -8.60 -13.13
N ASN A 288 1.79 -8.74 -12.28
CA ASN A 288 1.64 -9.90 -11.42
C ASN A 288 1.03 -11.10 -12.17
N CYS A 289 1.43 -12.32 -11.79
CA CYS A 289 0.78 -13.53 -12.27
C CYS A 289 -0.64 -13.68 -11.68
N SER A 290 -1.51 -14.43 -12.36
CA SER A 290 -2.85 -14.69 -11.84
C SER A 290 -2.77 -15.34 -10.45
N PRO A 291 -3.51 -14.85 -9.44
CA PRO A 291 -3.54 -15.46 -8.10
C PRO A 291 -4.12 -16.88 -8.13
N ILE A 292 -4.82 -17.25 -9.20
CA ILE A 292 -5.25 -18.63 -9.43
C ILE A 292 -4.04 -19.57 -9.55
N MET A 293 -2.92 -19.08 -10.10
CA MET A 293 -1.68 -19.85 -10.24
C MET A 293 -0.78 -19.83 -9.01
N SER A 294 -0.76 -18.75 -8.23
CA SER A 294 0.15 -18.63 -7.08
C SER A 294 -0.52 -18.95 -5.74
N LYS A 295 -1.85 -18.81 -5.69
CA LYS A 295 -2.71 -19.08 -4.55
C LYS A 295 -3.79 -20.07 -5.02
N SER A 296 -5.07 -19.70 -4.97
CA SER A 296 -6.20 -20.51 -5.41
C SER A 296 -7.26 -19.65 -6.10
N VAL A 297 -8.08 -20.27 -6.95
CA VAL A 297 -9.30 -19.62 -7.47
C VAL A 297 -10.26 -19.15 -6.38
N TYR A 298 -10.32 -19.86 -5.24
CA TYR A 298 -11.14 -19.45 -4.10
C TYR A 298 -10.65 -18.16 -3.44
N ASP A 299 -9.39 -17.75 -3.67
CA ASP A 299 -8.81 -16.57 -3.04
C ASP A 299 -9.15 -15.25 -3.75
N VAL A 300 -9.62 -15.31 -5.00
CA VAL A 300 -9.88 -14.11 -5.81
C VAL A 300 -10.97 -13.23 -5.18
N LEU A 301 -12.11 -13.82 -4.82
CA LEU A 301 -13.24 -13.12 -4.18
C LEU A 301 -12.90 -12.53 -2.79
N PRO A 302 -12.34 -13.29 -1.82
CA PRO A 302 -12.01 -12.74 -0.51
C PRO A 302 -10.92 -11.67 -0.59
N THR A 303 -9.90 -11.83 -1.44
CA THR A 303 -8.87 -10.79 -1.64
C THR A 303 -9.49 -9.51 -2.22
N ALA A 304 -10.39 -9.61 -3.20
CA ALA A 304 -11.14 -8.47 -3.72
C ALA A 304 -11.97 -7.77 -2.64
N ALA A 305 -12.64 -8.52 -1.76
CA ALA A 305 -13.43 -7.97 -0.67
C ALA A 305 -12.56 -7.27 0.39
N ILE A 306 -11.41 -7.86 0.73
CA ILE A 306 -10.44 -7.29 1.66
C ILE A 306 -9.85 -5.99 1.12
N VAL A 307 -9.41 -5.95 -0.14
CA VAL A 307 -8.91 -4.71 -0.76
C VAL A 307 -10.01 -3.65 -0.81
N SER A 308 -11.25 -4.03 -1.18
CA SER A 308 -12.40 -3.11 -1.22
C SER A 308 -12.80 -2.56 0.15
N SER A 309 -12.44 -3.24 1.24
CA SER A 309 -12.72 -2.78 2.60
C SER A 309 -11.83 -1.61 3.03
N ALA A 310 -10.67 -1.42 2.40
CA ALA A 310 -9.73 -0.35 2.73
C ALA A 310 -10.31 1.04 2.41
N CYS A 311 -10.06 2.03 3.28
CA CYS A 311 -10.38 3.44 3.04
C CYS A 311 -9.30 4.14 2.19
N CYS A 312 -9.05 3.61 1.00
CA CYS A 312 -8.10 4.16 0.02
C CYS A 312 -8.59 3.90 -1.41
N ALA A 313 -7.91 4.43 -2.43
CA ALA A 313 -8.23 4.10 -3.82
C ALA A 313 -7.95 2.61 -4.07
N ILE A 314 -8.80 1.93 -4.84
CA ILE A 314 -8.67 0.49 -5.15
C ILE A 314 -8.58 0.24 -6.65
N GLY A 315 -7.76 -0.72 -7.06
CA GLY A 315 -7.53 -1.08 -8.46
C GLY A 315 -7.53 -2.60 -8.67
N SER A 316 -7.78 -3.01 -9.92
CA SER A 316 -7.71 -4.40 -10.38
C SER A 316 -7.31 -4.41 -11.86
N ASN A 317 -6.57 -5.43 -12.28
CA ASN A 317 -6.27 -5.67 -13.69
C ASN A 317 -7.34 -6.54 -14.35
N ARG A 318 -7.68 -6.22 -15.60
CA ARG A 318 -8.67 -6.97 -16.37
C ARG A 318 -8.22 -8.41 -16.59
N GLY A 319 -9.11 -9.36 -16.37
CA GLY A 319 -8.85 -10.79 -16.41
C GLY A 319 -8.92 -11.47 -15.04
N LEU A 320 -8.69 -10.72 -13.95
CA LEU A 320 -8.82 -11.27 -12.60
C LEU A 320 -10.28 -11.65 -12.31
N ASP A 321 -11.20 -10.71 -12.54
CA ASP A 321 -12.61 -10.89 -12.21
C ASP A 321 -13.30 -11.91 -13.14
N GLU A 322 -12.81 -12.05 -14.38
CA GLU A 322 -13.20 -13.09 -15.32
C GLU A 322 -12.60 -14.47 -14.98
N LEU A 323 -11.73 -14.56 -13.97
CA LEU A 323 -11.03 -15.77 -13.52
C LEU A 323 -10.11 -16.39 -14.58
N ILE A 324 -9.30 -15.57 -15.25
CA ILE A 324 -8.26 -16.05 -16.17
C ILE A 324 -7.15 -16.76 -15.37
N PRO A 325 -6.91 -18.07 -15.61
CA PRO A 325 -6.05 -18.89 -14.74
C PRO A 325 -4.56 -18.83 -15.11
N TYR A 326 -4.16 -17.94 -16.02
CA TYR A 326 -2.78 -17.79 -16.47
C TYR A 326 -2.36 -16.32 -16.48
N HIS A 327 -1.04 -16.08 -16.48
CA HIS A 327 -0.49 -14.75 -16.59
C HIS A 327 -0.68 -14.18 -18.02
N ILE A 328 -1.21 -12.96 -18.09
CA ILE A 328 -1.45 -12.23 -19.35
C ILE A 328 -0.17 -11.43 -19.66
N HIS A 329 0.74 -12.03 -20.44
CA HIS A 329 2.05 -11.46 -20.68
C HIS A 329 2.00 -10.28 -21.66
N VAL A 330 2.46 -9.11 -21.22
CA VAL A 330 2.36 -7.84 -21.99
C VAL A 330 3.09 -7.84 -23.34
N VAL A 331 4.02 -8.76 -23.57
CA VAL A 331 4.79 -8.86 -24.83
C VAL A 331 4.26 -9.95 -25.77
N SER A 332 3.81 -11.08 -25.22
CA SER A 332 3.60 -12.31 -26.01
C SER A 332 2.13 -12.69 -26.15
N GLU A 333 1.25 -12.19 -25.28
CA GLU A 333 -0.18 -12.40 -25.40
C GLU A 333 -0.72 -11.63 -26.61
N LYS A 334 -1.47 -12.34 -27.47
CA LYS A 334 -2.06 -11.76 -28.69
C LYS A 334 -3.57 -11.93 -28.74
N ARG A 335 -4.15 -12.74 -27.85
CA ARG A 335 -5.59 -12.94 -27.76
C ARG A 335 -6.26 -11.66 -27.27
N LEU A 336 -7.49 -11.46 -27.70
CA LEU A 336 -8.30 -10.32 -27.32
C LEU A 336 -9.03 -10.61 -26.02
N TYR A 337 -9.27 -9.58 -25.21
CA TYR A 337 -10.28 -9.70 -24.17
C TYR A 337 -11.66 -9.87 -24.80
N CYS A 338 -12.50 -10.72 -24.20
CA CYS A 338 -13.89 -10.87 -24.59
C CYS A 338 -14.67 -9.53 -24.51
N SER A 339 -15.67 -9.34 -25.36
CA SER A 339 -16.58 -8.18 -25.30
C SER A 339 -17.77 -8.45 -24.37
N TRP A 340 -18.48 -7.40 -23.94
CA TRP A 340 -19.74 -7.59 -23.22
C TRP A 340 -20.81 -8.17 -24.15
N ALA A 341 -21.53 -9.20 -23.69
CA ALA A 341 -22.68 -9.73 -24.42
C ALA A 341 -23.76 -8.64 -24.59
N THR A 342 -24.40 -8.59 -25.76
CA THR A 342 -25.46 -7.62 -26.03
C THR A 342 -26.76 -7.99 -25.29
N GLU A 343 -27.61 -7.02 -24.96
CA GLU A 343 -28.83 -7.26 -24.13
C GLU A 343 -29.76 -8.34 -24.73
N ASP A 344 -29.84 -8.44 -26.07
CA ASP A 344 -30.63 -9.47 -26.76
C ASP A 344 -30.05 -10.90 -26.59
N GLU A 345 -28.75 -11.04 -26.35
CA GLU A 345 -28.10 -12.33 -26.08
C GLU A 345 -28.22 -12.75 -24.61
N SER A 346 -28.35 -11.77 -23.70
CA SER A 346 -28.40 -12.00 -22.24
C SER A 346 -29.72 -12.64 -21.74
N THR A 347 -30.80 -12.55 -22.52
CA THR A 347 -32.13 -13.08 -22.17
C THR A 347 -32.40 -14.49 -22.69
N ALA A 348 -31.59 -14.98 -23.62
CA ALA A 348 -31.62 -16.38 -24.02
C ALA A 348 -30.65 -17.17 -23.12
N LYS A 349 -31.12 -18.24 -22.48
CA LYS A 349 -30.29 -19.28 -21.83
C LYS A 349 -29.35 -20.02 -22.81
N LYS A 350 -28.96 -19.40 -23.93
CA LYS A 350 -27.99 -19.92 -24.89
C LYS A 350 -26.61 -19.47 -24.42
N ALA A 351 -25.72 -20.44 -24.32
CA ALA A 351 -24.32 -20.28 -23.97
C ALA A 351 -23.74 -18.96 -24.48
N VAL A 352 -23.10 -18.22 -23.58
CA VAL A 352 -22.25 -17.05 -23.88
C VAL A 352 -21.50 -17.35 -25.18
N ALA A 353 -21.79 -16.56 -26.22
CA ALA A 353 -21.13 -16.73 -27.51
C ALA A 353 -19.62 -16.68 -27.32
N ASP A 354 -18.87 -17.40 -28.16
CA ASP A 354 -17.42 -17.38 -28.05
C ASP A 354 -16.89 -15.94 -28.16
N GLY A 355 -16.02 -15.55 -27.23
CA GLY A 355 -15.52 -14.17 -27.14
C GLY A 355 -16.40 -13.14 -26.41
N THR A 356 -17.46 -13.55 -25.68
CA THR A 356 -18.25 -12.60 -24.85
C THR A 356 -18.19 -12.89 -23.34
N VAL A 357 -18.54 -11.89 -22.52
CA VAL A 357 -18.70 -11.97 -21.05
C VAL A 357 -20.03 -11.35 -20.61
N CYS A 358 -20.55 -11.82 -19.48
CA CYS A 358 -21.76 -11.33 -18.84
C CYS A 358 -21.60 -11.27 -17.31
N MET A 359 -22.62 -10.83 -16.58
CA MET A 359 -22.54 -10.71 -15.11
C MET A 359 -22.34 -12.05 -14.39
N GLU A 360 -22.68 -13.16 -15.05
CA GLU A 360 -22.47 -14.52 -14.57
C GLU A 360 -21.04 -15.03 -14.82
N THR A 361 -20.21 -14.29 -15.56
CA THR A 361 -18.80 -14.66 -15.81
C THR A 361 -17.95 -14.36 -14.58
N GLY A 362 -17.26 -15.41 -14.07
CA GLY A 362 -16.33 -15.30 -12.95
C GLY A 362 -16.97 -14.68 -11.70
N ILE A 363 -16.33 -13.63 -11.18
CA ILE A 363 -16.80 -12.87 -10.03
C ILE A 363 -17.28 -11.45 -10.39
N LEU A 364 -17.53 -11.15 -11.68
CA LEU A 364 -17.90 -9.79 -12.13
C LEU A 364 -19.08 -9.19 -11.37
N LYS A 365 -20.13 -9.97 -11.10
CA LYS A 365 -21.27 -9.53 -10.29
C LYS A 365 -20.88 -9.20 -8.85
N ALA A 366 -20.00 -9.99 -8.24
CA ALA A 366 -19.48 -9.69 -6.90
C ALA A 366 -18.60 -8.43 -6.90
N ARG A 367 -17.74 -8.26 -7.91
CA ARG A 367 -16.94 -7.04 -8.08
C ARG A 367 -17.82 -5.79 -8.15
N LEU A 368 -18.92 -5.84 -8.91
CA LEU A 368 -19.87 -4.73 -8.98
C LEU A 368 -20.47 -4.40 -7.60
N ALA A 369 -20.88 -5.40 -6.82
CA ALA A 369 -21.41 -5.18 -5.47
C ALA A 369 -20.35 -4.64 -4.50
N LEU A 370 -19.12 -5.16 -4.54
CA LEU A 370 -18.00 -4.65 -3.74
C LEU A 370 -17.67 -3.20 -4.09
N ASN A 371 -17.66 -2.83 -5.37
CA ASN A 371 -17.43 -1.46 -5.81
C ASN A 371 -18.55 -0.51 -5.35
N LYS A 372 -19.82 -0.94 -5.43
CA LYS A 372 -20.95 -0.18 -4.90
C LYS A 372 -20.85 0.03 -3.39
N LEU A 373 -20.48 -1.03 -2.65
CA LEU A 373 -20.26 -0.95 -1.21
C LEU A 373 -19.10 -0.01 -0.87
N HIS A 374 -17.97 -0.14 -1.56
CA HIS A 374 -16.81 0.73 -1.37
C HIS A 374 -17.15 2.21 -1.65
N LEU A 375 -17.90 2.49 -2.72
CA LEU A 375 -18.37 3.83 -3.04
C LEU A 375 -19.30 4.38 -1.96
N TYR A 376 -20.26 3.58 -1.48
CA TYR A 376 -21.17 3.96 -0.41
C TYR A 376 -20.40 4.32 0.86
N LEU A 377 -19.52 3.43 1.32
CA LEU A 377 -18.71 3.63 2.53
C LEU A 377 -17.83 4.88 2.43
N SER A 378 -17.23 5.12 1.27
CA SER A 378 -16.35 6.27 1.04
C SER A 378 -17.10 7.60 0.96
N THR A 379 -18.28 7.62 0.32
CA THR A 379 -19.11 8.84 0.19
C THR A 379 -19.89 9.18 1.45
N HIS A 380 -20.16 8.20 2.32
CA HIS A 380 -20.90 8.36 3.57
C HIS A 380 -19.98 8.45 4.81
N GLY A 381 -18.67 8.72 4.62
CA GLY A 381 -17.77 9.05 5.72
C GLY A 381 -17.37 7.88 6.63
N PHE A 382 -17.39 6.64 6.14
CA PHE A 382 -16.84 5.49 6.88
C PHE A 382 -15.31 5.49 6.79
N THR A 383 -14.66 6.37 7.55
CA THR A 383 -13.22 6.63 7.47
C THR A 383 -12.38 5.85 8.48
N GLN A 384 -13.00 5.24 9.48
CA GLN A 384 -12.30 4.46 10.49
C GLN A 384 -12.31 2.97 10.17
N LEU A 385 -11.22 2.29 10.50
CA LEU A 385 -10.98 0.88 10.19
C LEU A 385 -10.46 0.12 11.42
N TYR A 386 -10.88 -1.12 11.54
CA TYR A 386 -10.30 -2.12 12.42
C TYR A 386 -10.15 -3.43 11.64
N VAL A 387 -9.00 -4.08 11.76
CA VAL A 387 -8.69 -5.34 11.08
C VAL A 387 -8.35 -6.36 12.16
N ASP A 388 -9.09 -7.46 12.18
CA ASP A 388 -8.85 -8.59 13.07
C ASP A 388 -8.61 -9.85 12.26
N ARG A 389 -7.66 -10.65 12.73
CA ARG A 389 -7.37 -11.97 12.16
C ARG A 389 -7.91 -13.02 13.12
N LYS A 390 -9.08 -13.58 12.81
CA LYS A 390 -9.75 -14.55 13.68
C LYS A 390 -9.12 -15.93 13.60
N THR A 391 -8.67 -16.33 12.42
CA THR A 391 -7.92 -17.57 12.16
C THR A 391 -6.83 -17.28 11.14
N ASP A 392 -6.02 -18.28 10.79
CA ASP A 392 -4.99 -18.10 9.75
C ASP A 392 -5.58 -17.80 8.35
N GLU A 393 -6.87 -18.07 8.14
CA GLU A 393 -7.56 -17.90 6.86
C GLU A 393 -8.66 -16.83 6.89
N VAL A 394 -9.13 -16.39 8.07
CA VAL A 394 -10.31 -15.53 8.19
C VAL A 394 -9.94 -14.15 8.75
N HIS A 395 -10.25 -13.12 7.97
CA HIS A 395 -10.18 -11.72 8.37
C HIS A 395 -11.56 -11.17 8.66
N VAL A 396 -11.65 -10.39 9.74
CA VAL A 396 -12.83 -9.59 10.09
C VAL A 396 -12.40 -8.12 10.05
N ILE A 397 -12.91 -7.40 9.06
CA ILE A 397 -12.57 -6.00 8.82
C ILE A 397 -13.80 -5.14 9.07
N LYS A 398 -13.69 -4.24 10.03
CA LYS A 398 -14.77 -3.31 10.39
C LYS A 398 -14.42 -1.92 9.87
N ARG A 399 -15.28 -1.37 9.00
CA ARG A 399 -15.23 0.03 8.56
C ARG A 399 -16.34 0.82 9.26
N GLN A 400 -16.04 1.92 9.93
CA GLN A 400 -16.97 2.67 10.76
C GLN A 400 -17.02 4.16 10.40
N ASN A 401 -18.23 4.73 10.43
CA ASN A 401 -18.42 6.16 10.38
C ASN A 401 -18.17 6.77 11.78
N PRO A 402 -17.21 7.69 11.95
CA PRO A 402 -16.84 8.24 13.26
C PRO A 402 -17.90 9.18 13.87
N ILE A 403 -18.90 9.58 13.08
CA ILE A 403 -19.99 10.48 13.48
C ILE A 403 -21.21 9.67 13.93
N THR A 404 -21.72 8.79 13.05
CA THR A 404 -22.94 8.00 13.33
C THR A 404 -22.65 6.72 14.10
N CYS A 405 -21.38 6.31 14.18
CA CYS A 405 -20.92 5.03 14.72
C CYS A 405 -21.49 3.79 14.00
N GLU A 406 -22.24 3.97 12.90
CA GLU A 406 -22.62 2.88 12.01
C GLU A 406 -21.37 2.23 11.42
N SER A 407 -21.42 0.91 11.25
CA SER A 407 -20.27 0.16 10.77
C SER A 407 -20.67 -0.96 9.83
N VAL A 408 -19.79 -1.25 8.88
CA VAL A 408 -19.87 -2.45 8.05
C VAL A 408 -18.75 -3.39 8.45
N VAL A 409 -19.13 -4.61 8.83
CA VAL A 409 -18.22 -5.69 9.21
C VAL A 409 -18.13 -6.66 8.04
N ILE A 410 -16.94 -6.78 7.45
CA ILE A 410 -16.64 -7.66 6.33
C ILE A 410 -15.85 -8.84 6.87
N VAL A 411 -16.40 -10.04 6.74
CA VAL A 411 -15.74 -11.30 7.05
C VAL A 411 -15.32 -11.93 5.74
N ALA A 412 -14.04 -12.23 5.58
CA ALA A 412 -13.49 -12.81 4.36
C ALA A 412 -12.58 -13.99 4.71
N ARG A 413 -12.84 -15.15 4.09
CA ARG A 413 -12.02 -16.35 4.22
C ARG A 413 -11.10 -16.50 3.02
N ASN A 414 -9.83 -16.14 3.18
CA ASN A 414 -8.78 -16.34 2.18
C ASN A 414 -8.44 -17.83 1.98
N CYS A 415 -7.91 -18.14 0.81
CA CYS A 415 -7.51 -19.50 0.42
C CYS A 415 -6.15 -19.47 -0.28
N PHE A 416 -5.10 -19.01 0.43
CA PHE A 416 -3.75 -18.91 -0.12
C PHE A 416 -3.14 -20.28 -0.45
N ASN A 417 -3.52 -21.34 0.28
CA ASN A 417 -3.02 -22.69 0.06
C ASN A 417 -4.11 -23.60 -0.56
N PRO A 418 -3.93 -24.10 -1.79
CA PRO A 418 -4.89 -24.98 -2.47
C PRO A 418 -4.89 -26.43 -1.96
N ALA A 419 -3.76 -26.90 -1.41
CA ALA A 419 -3.50 -28.32 -1.18
C ALA A 419 -4.24 -28.92 0.04
N GLY A 420 -4.91 -28.10 0.88
CA GLY A 420 -5.54 -28.58 2.11
C GLY A 420 -6.89 -27.97 2.48
N THR A 421 -7.36 -26.96 1.74
CA THR A 421 -8.33 -25.99 2.28
C THR A 421 -9.72 -26.07 1.64
N ALA A 422 -9.81 -26.56 0.39
CA ALA A 422 -11.07 -26.67 -0.34
C ALA A 422 -12.07 -27.66 0.32
N SER A 423 -11.58 -28.59 1.15
CA SER A 423 -12.39 -29.64 1.79
C SER A 423 -12.71 -29.39 3.26
N ARG A 424 -12.21 -28.31 3.88
CA ARG A 424 -12.44 -27.99 5.29
C ARG A 424 -13.20 -26.67 5.41
N CYS A 425 -14.35 -26.68 6.06
CA CYS A 425 -15.01 -25.45 6.50
C CYS A 425 -14.22 -24.82 7.65
N ALA A 426 -14.20 -23.49 7.73
CA ALA A 426 -13.62 -22.81 8.88
C ALA A 426 -14.69 -22.64 9.96
N LEU A 427 -14.47 -23.23 11.13
CA LEU A 427 -15.23 -22.94 12.34
C LEU A 427 -14.67 -21.64 12.94
N LEU A 428 -15.52 -20.63 13.06
CA LEU A 428 -15.16 -19.35 13.64
C LEU A 428 -15.71 -19.24 15.05
N ALA A 429 -14.90 -18.76 15.98
CA ALA A 429 -15.44 -18.33 17.26
C ALA A 429 -16.48 -17.21 17.05
N PRO A 430 -17.51 -17.12 17.90
CA PRO A 430 -18.50 -16.05 17.80
C PRO A 430 -17.85 -14.66 17.77
N CYS A 431 -18.39 -13.76 16.94
CA CYS A 431 -17.90 -12.39 16.83
C CYS A 431 -18.81 -11.45 17.62
N SER A 432 -18.22 -10.76 18.59
CA SER A 432 -18.91 -9.68 19.30
C SER A 432 -19.04 -8.44 18.41
N LEU A 433 -20.26 -7.92 18.33
CA LEU A 433 -20.63 -6.68 17.67
C LEU A 433 -21.04 -5.65 18.71
N ILE A 434 -20.57 -4.41 18.54
CA ILE A 434 -21.05 -3.27 19.31
C ILE A 434 -22.29 -2.73 18.59
N GLY A 435 -23.48 -3.02 19.12
CA GLY A 435 -24.77 -2.71 18.52
C GLY A 435 -25.52 -3.93 17.98
N ASP A 436 -26.49 -3.66 17.10
CA ASP A 436 -27.38 -4.65 16.48
C ASP A 436 -27.05 -4.85 14.99
N LEU A 437 -27.10 -6.11 14.55
CA LEU A 437 -27.01 -6.47 13.14
C LEU A 437 -28.31 -6.06 12.42
N LYS A 438 -28.23 -5.08 11.53
CA LYS A 438 -29.39 -4.53 10.80
C LYS A 438 -29.74 -5.36 9.57
N THR A 439 -28.75 -5.67 8.74
CA THR A 439 -28.92 -6.40 7.49
C THR A 439 -27.59 -6.98 7.02
N ILE A 440 -27.66 -8.02 6.19
CA ILE A 440 -26.51 -8.58 5.47
C ILE A 440 -26.48 -7.91 4.10
N LEU A 441 -25.45 -7.11 3.85
CA LEU A 441 -25.28 -6.37 2.60
C LEU A 441 -24.87 -7.30 1.46
N LEU A 442 -23.98 -8.26 1.75
CA LEU A 442 -23.44 -9.22 0.79
C LEU A 442 -23.17 -10.55 1.48
N GLU A 443 -23.59 -11.64 0.88
CA GLU A 443 -23.16 -13.01 1.20
C GLU A 443 -22.76 -13.68 -0.10
N ALA A 444 -21.49 -14.09 -0.23
CA ALA A 444 -20.98 -14.65 -1.46
C ALA A 444 -19.87 -15.68 -1.25
N ASN A 445 -19.83 -16.69 -2.11
CA ASN A 445 -18.73 -17.64 -2.20
C ASN A 445 -18.60 -18.15 -3.64
N VAL A 446 -17.45 -18.75 -3.94
CA VAL A 446 -17.20 -19.40 -5.22
C VAL A 446 -17.37 -20.90 -5.07
N GLU A 447 -18.09 -21.53 -6.00
CA GLU A 447 -18.32 -22.98 -6.08
C GLU A 447 -17.71 -23.52 -7.37
N ILE A 448 -17.10 -24.71 -7.31
CA ILE A 448 -16.49 -25.36 -8.47
C ILE A 448 -17.38 -26.54 -8.88
N GLY A 449 -17.83 -26.57 -10.12
CA GLY A 449 -18.58 -27.67 -10.72
C GLY A 449 -17.71 -28.89 -11.04
N GLU A 450 -18.35 -30.02 -11.41
CA GLU A 450 -17.65 -31.27 -11.72
C GLU A 450 -16.62 -31.10 -12.85
N LEU A 451 -15.38 -31.55 -12.62
CA LEU A 451 -14.32 -31.60 -13.63
C LEU A 451 -14.58 -32.79 -14.58
N PRO A 452 -14.33 -32.65 -15.90
CA PRO A 452 -14.37 -33.77 -16.83
C PRO A 452 -13.42 -34.90 -16.37
N PRO A 453 -13.76 -36.19 -16.59
CA PRO A 453 -13.01 -37.34 -16.09
C PRO A 453 -11.52 -37.37 -16.49
N ASP A 454 -11.15 -36.69 -17.57
CA ASP A 454 -9.78 -36.64 -18.10
C ASP A 454 -8.91 -35.55 -17.45
N CYS A 455 -9.48 -34.65 -16.64
CA CYS A 455 -8.76 -33.59 -15.94
C CYS A 455 -8.26 -34.08 -14.56
N ARG A 456 -7.04 -34.64 -14.52
CA ARG A 456 -6.37 -35.03 -13.26
C ARG A 456 -5.84 -33.84 -12.42
N SER A 457 -6.11 -32.59 -12.80
CA SER A 457 -5.72 -31.44 -12.00
C SER A 457 -6.78 -31.15 -10.94
N HIS A 458 -6.43 -31.36 -9.67
CA HIS A 458 -7.09 -30.77 -8.49
C HIS A 458 -7.37 -29.26 -8.72
N PRO A 459 -8.38 -28.67 -8.03
CA PRO A 459 -8.82 -27.30 -8.24
C PRO A 459 -7.60 -26.38 -8.29
N ILE A 460 -7.39 -25.77 -9.46
CA ILE A 460 -6.14 -25.18 -9.95
C ILE A 460 -5.37 -24.56 -8.78
N GLY A 461 -4.43 -25.37 -8.27
CA GLY A 461 -3.53 -25.04 -7.17
C GLY A 461 -2.22 -24.49 -7.72
N PRO A 462 -1.21 -24.22 -6.87
CA PRO A 462 -0.12 -23.38 -7.28
C PRO A 462 0.67 -24.13 -8.33
N ARG A 463 0.65 -23.63 -9.55
CA ARG A 463 1.62 -24.03 -10.57
C ARG A 463 2.69 -22.97 -10.54
N SER A 464 3.95 -23.37 -10.69
CA SER A 464 5.10 -22.45 -10.63
C SER A 464 4.77 -21.16 -11.38
N SER A 465 5.16 -19.99 -10.85
CA SER A 465 5.03 -18.67 -11.50
C SER A 465 5.69 -18.61 -12.88
N THR A 466 6.30 -19.71 -13.31
CA THR A 466 7.07 -19.90 -14.55
C THR A 466 6.46 -20.88 -15.52
N GLU A 467 5.30 -21.45 -15.19
CA GLU A 467 4.49 -22.05 -16.25
C GLU A 467 4.00 -20.93 -17.16
N SER A 468 4.59 -20.90 -18.37
CA SER A 468 4.13 -20.05 -19.46
C SER A 468 2.63 -20.21 -19.65
N CYS A 469 1.95 -19.13 -20.05
CA CYS A 469 0.61 -19.21 -20.62
C CYS A 469 0.54 -20.44 -21.55
N PRO A 470 -0.46 -21.33 -21.42
CA PRO A 470 -0.54 -22.49 -22.28
C PRO A 470 -0.36 -22.03 -23.73
N PRO A 471 0.55 -22.65 -24.50
CA PRO A 471 0.81 -22.24 -25.87
C PRO A 471 -0.52 -22.23 -26.62
N LEU A 472 -0.69 -21.24 -27.50
CA LEU A 472 -1.86 -21.09 -28.36
C LEU A 472 -2.32 -22.46 -28.84
N SER A 473 -3.46 -22.94 -28.33
CA SER A 473 -4.22 -23.96 -29.04
C SER A 473 -4.59 -23.32 -30.36
N ASP A 474 -4.20 -23.91 -31.50
CA ASP A 474 -4.56 -23.40 -32.83
C ASP A 474 -6.07 -23.13 -32.89
N GLY A 475 -6.47 -21.84 -32.88
CA GLY A 475 -7.86 -21.40 -33.01
C GLY A 475 -8.42 -20.49 -31.89
N GLU A 476 -7.78 -20.36 -30.73
CA GLU A 476 -8.31 -19.49 -29.65
C GLU A 476 -8.00 -18.00 -29.91
N GLN A 477 -9.04 -17.20 -30.17
CA GLN A 477 -8.92 -15.76 -30.42
C GLN A 477 -9.01 -14.91 -29.15
N PHE A 478 -9.60 -15.45 -28.07
CA PHE A 478 -9.99 -14.69 -26.90
C PHE A 478 -9.40 -15.23 -25.60
N LEU A 479 -9.12 -14.31 -24.68
CA LEU A 479 -8.79 -14.58 -23.29
C LEU A 479 -10.04 -15.04 -22.55
N THR A 480 -10.08 -16.31 -22.17
CA THR A 480 -11.22 -16.91 -21.47
C THR A 480 -10.82 -17.42 -20.09
N GLY A 481 -11.65 -17.14 -19.10
CA GLY A 481 -11.49 -17.64 -17.74
C GLY A 481 -12.18 -18.97 -17.50
N LEU A 482 -12.17 -19.41 -16.24
CA LEU A 482 -12.68 -20.72 -15.83
C LEU A 482 -14.21 -20.81 -15.93
N LYS A 483 -14.72 -21.73 -16.76
CA LYS A 483 -16.16 -21.92 -17.00
C LYS A 483 -16.86 -22.81 -15.96
N ASN A 484 -16.10 -23.64 -15.26
CA ASN A 484 -16.60 -24.56 -14.23
C ASN A 484 -16.67 -23.91 -12.84
N VAL A 485 -16.48 -22.60 -12.76
CA VAL A 485 -16.47 -21.85 -11.51
C VAL A 485 -17.69 -20.93 -11.49
N HIS A 486 -18.48 -21.05 -10.44
CA HIS A 486 -19.76 -20.37 -10.32
C HIS A 486 -19.79 -19.53 -9.04
N LEU A 487 -20.19 -18.27 -9.19
CA LEU A 487 -20.42 -17.38 -8.06
C LEU A 487 -21.81 -17.63 -7.48
N LYS A 488 -21.87 -18.01 -6.20
CA LYS A 488 -23.10 -17.97 -5.40
C LYS A 488 -23.09 -16.68 -4.60
N MET A 489 -24.11 -15.85 -4.78
CA MET A 489 -24.15 -14.51 -4.19
C MET A 489 -25.57 -14.03 -3.94
N PHE A 490 -25.74 -13.37 -2.80
CA PHE A 490 -26.97 -12.71 -2.37
C PHE A 490 -26.66 -11.33 -1.80
N GLU A 491 -27.55 -10.37 -2.05
CA GLU A 491 -27.45 -8.99 -1.55
C GLU A 491 -28.69 -8.66 -0.69
N ASN A 492 -28.50 -7.81 0.32
CA ASN A 492 -29.57 -7.33 1.20
C ASN A 492 -30.41 -8.45 1.85
N LEU A 493 -29.74 -9.48 2.35
CA LEU A 493 -30.38 -10.59 3.05
C LEU A 493 -30.79 -10.20 4.47
N LYS A 494 -31.94 -10.74 4.88
CA LYS A 494 -32.30 -10.78 6.30
C LYS A 494 -31.48 -11.86 7.00
N VAL A 495 -31.15 -11.64 8.26
CA VAL A 495 -30.28 -12.51 9.07
C VAL A 495 -30.71 -13.98 9.02
N PHE A 496 -32.00 -14.27 9.19
CA PHE A 496 -32.53 -15.64 9.20
C PHE A 496 -32.49 -16.36 7.84
N ASN A 497 -32.18 -15.65 6.75
CA ASN A 497 -32.01 -16.22 5.41
C ASN A 497 -30.53 -16.46 5.06
N SER A 498 -29.60 -16.12 5.95
CA SER A 498 -28.18 -16.34 5.74
C SER A 498 -27.84 -17.83 5.81
N SER A 499 -26.96 -18.29 4.94
CA SER A 499 -26.37 -19.62 5.06
C SER A 499 -25.04 -19.62 5.84
N MET A 500 -24.47 -18.43 6.09
CA MET A 500 -23.18 -18.24 6.76
C MET A 500 -23.32 -17.80 8.22
N ILE A 501 -24.51 -17.40 8.66
CA ILE A 501 -24.82 -17.04 10.05
C ILE A 501 -25.75 -18.08 10.65
N GLU A 502 -25.35 -18.68 11.77
CA GLU A 502 -26.16 -19.65 12.50
C GLU A 502 -27.11 -18.93 13.47
N ARG A 503 -26.59 -17.99 14.26
CA ARG A 503 -27.38 -17.27 15.27
C ARG A 503 -26.85 -15.86 15.52
N VAL A 504 -27.76 -14.99 15.93
CA VAL A 504 -27.43 -13.66 16.48
C VAL A 504 -28.09 -13.51 17.84
N GLU A 505 -27.31 -13.20 18.86
CA GLU A 505 -27.76 -13.09 20.25
C GLU A 505 -27.42 -11.73 20.84
N SER A 506 -28.34 -11.13 21.61
CA SER A 506 -28.02 -9.93 22.40
C SER A 506 -27.40 -10.34 23.74
N ILE A 507 -26.09 -10.20 23.90
CA ILE A 507 -25.36 -10.60 25.12
C ILE A 507 -25.49 -9.56 26.23
N SER A 508 -25.62 -8.28 25.88
CA SER A 508 -25.71 -7.19 26.85
C SER A 508 -26.62 -6.06 26.35
N SER A 509 -26.78 -5.00 27.14
CA SER A 509 -27.51 -3.80 26.73
C SER A 509 -26.91 -3.15 25.48
N GLN A 510 -25.60 -3.30 25.23
CA GLN A 510 -24.93 -2.63 24.11
C GLN A 510 -24.36 -3.55 23.03
N ASN A 511 -24.10 -4.82 23.35
CA ASN A 511 -23.42 -5.75 22.44
C ASN A 511 -24.32 -6.91 22.01
N SER A 512 -24.12 -7.32 20.77
CA SER A 512 -24.66 -8.55 20.18
C SER A 512 -23.53 -9.50 19.81
N GLU A 513 -23.81 -10.80 19.70
CA GLU A 513 -22.91 -11.81 19.17
C GLU A 513 -23.44 -12.35 17.86
N VAL A 514 -22.55 -12.62 16.93
CA VAL A 514 -22.84 -13.38 15.71
C VAL A 514 -22.08 -14.70 15.78
N GLU A 515 -22.84 -15.79 15.78
CA GLU A 515 -22.33 -17.13 15.62
C GLU A 515 -22.39 -17.50 14.14
N PHE A 516 -21.23 -17.84 13.57
CA PHE A 516 -21.12 -18.18 12.16
C PHE A 516 -21.38 -19.66 11.96
N ALA A 517 -22.09 -19.98 10.88
CA ALA A 517 -22.10 -21.33 10.36
C ALA A 517 -20.70 -21.66 9.80
N GLU A 518 -20.52 -22.92 9.40
CA GLU A 518 -19.32 -23.38 8.72
C GLU A 518 -19.04 -22.57 7.44
N LEU A 519 -18.02 -21.70 7.47
CA LEU A 519 -17.72 -20.80 6.35
C LEU A 519 -17.05 -21.58 5.19
N PRO A 520 -17.64 -21.57 3.97
CA PRO A 520 -17.05 -22.26 2.82
C PRO A 520 -15.76 -21.57 2.36
N ALA A 521 -14.97 -22.26 1.53
CA ALA A 521 -13.75 -21.69 0.95
C ALA A 521 -14.09 -20.46 0.08
N GLY A 522 -13.31 -19.38 0.23
CA GLY A 522 -13.55 -18.13 -0.49
C GLY A 522 -14.80 -17.36 -0.05
N ALA A 523 -15.35 -17.66 1.14
CA ALA A 523 -16.53 -16.99 1.68
C ALA A 523 -16.27 -15.50 1.95
N VAL A 524 -17.25 -14.67 1.61
CA VAL A 524 -17.32 -13.25 1.91
C VAL A 524 -18.70 -12.91 2.45
N LEU A 525 -18.73 -12.26 3.60
CA LEU A 525 -19.94 -11.78 4.26
C LEU A 525 -19.75 -10.32 4.68
N ALA A 526 -20.65 -9.42 4.26
CA ALA A 526 -20.65 -8.02 4.68
C ALA A 526 -21.93 -7.71 5.46
N MET A 527 -21.77 -7.20 6.67
CA MET A 527 -22.85 -6.99 7.65
C MET A 527 -22.95 -5.52 8.04
N MET A 528 -24.14 -4.93 7.97
CA MET A 528 -24.39 -3.58 8.48
C MET A 528 -24.76 -3.64 9.97
N VAL A 529 -23.99 -2.96 10.80
CA VAL A 529 -24.15 -2.93 12.26
C VAL A 529 -24.39 -1.49 12.71
N THR A 530 -25.44 -1.29 13.50
CA THR A 530 -25.82 0.02 14.03
C THR A 530 -25.86 -0.02 15.55
N LEU A 531 -25.52 1.07 16.23
CA LEU A 531 -25.69 1.17 17.68
C LEU A 531 -27.15 0.93 18.10
N LYS A 532 -27.33 0.37 19.29
CA LYS A 532 -28.66 0.24 19.89
C LYS A 532 -29.29 1.63 20.10
N PRO A 533 -30.63 1.74 20.14
CA PRO A 533 -31.32 3.04 20.19
C PRO A 533 -30.81 3.98 21.29
N GLU A 534 -30.59 3.48 22.49
CA GLU A 534 -30.12 4.24 23.67
C GLU A 534 -28.71 4.83 23.44
N ALA A 535 -27.74 4.03 23.01
CA ALA A 535 -26.39 4.50 22.72
C ALA A 535 -26.36 5.45 21.53
N ARG A 536 -27.19 5.22 20.52
CA ARG A 536 -27.31 6.12 19.37
C ARG A 536 -27.84 7.49 19.79
N GLU A 537 -28.87 7.53 20.64
CA GLU A 537 -29.41 8.77 21.18
C GLU A 537 -28.36 9.52 22.03
N ALA A 538 -27.62 8.80 22.88
CA ALA A 538 -26.55 9.37 23.68
C ALA A 538 -25.42 9.98 22.82
N VAL A 539 -24.95 9.25 21.79
CA VAL A 539 -23.94 9.76 20.86
C VAL A 539 -24.45 10.97 20.09
N HIS A 540 -25.68 10.93 19.58
CA HIS A 540 -26.29 12.06 18.87
C HIS A 540 -26.39 13.30 19.78
N THR A 541 -26.82 13.12 21.03
CA THR A 541 -26.91 14.19 22.03
C THR A 541 -25.54 14.80 22.31
N LEU A 542 -24.52 13.97 22.58
CA LEU A 542 -23.16 14.43 22.81
C LEU A 542 -22.62 15.23 21.61
N ARG A 543 -22.85 14.75 20.39
CA ARG A 543 -22.41 15.42 19.16
C ARG A 543 -23.13 16.75 18.95
N TYR A 544 -24.43 16.79 19.21
CA TYR A 544 -25.25 18.00 19.13
C TYR A 544 -24.73 19.07 20.10
N GLU A 545 -24.52 18.71 21.37
CA GLU A 545 -24.03 19.65 22.39
C GLU A 545 -22.62 20.14 22.09
N LEU A 546 -21.72 19.26 21.61
CA LEU A 546 -20.39 19.67 21.15
C LEU A 546 -20.47 20.63 19.96
N ALA A 547 -21.41 20.41 19.04
CA ALA A 547 -21.59 21.29 17.89
C ALA A 547 -22.04 22.71 18.29
N LEU A 548 -22.92 22.84 19.29
CA LEU A 548 -23.37 24.14 19.81
C LEU A 548 -22.24 25.02 20.36
N ILE A 549 -21.14 24.41 20.81
CA ILE A 549 -19.95 25.11 21.32
C ILE A 549 -18.80 25.18 20.30
N GLY A 550 -19.08 24.92 19.02
CA GLY A 550 -18.12 25.06 17.92
C GLY A 550 -17.20 23.85 17.72
N PHE A 551 -17.50 22.70 18.34
CA PHE A 551 -16.78 21.44 18.14
C PHE A 551 -17.52 20.54 17.14
N ASN A 552 -17.53 20.93 15.87
CA ASN A 552 -18.27 20.20 14.80
C ASN A 552 -17.54 18.98 14.21
N GLY A 553 -16.33 18.63 14.66
CA GLY A 553 -15.60 17.47 14.13
C GLY A 553 -15.34 17.54 12.60
N TYR A 554 -15.48 16.39 11.91
CA TYR A 554 -15.13 16.19 10.49
C TYR A 554 -16.17 16.75 9.49
N GLN A 555 -17.44 16.92 9.89
CA GLN A 555 -18.53 17.44 9.03
C GLN A 555 -19.54 18.18 9.89
N SER A 556 -20.04 19.32 9.40
CA SER A 556 -21.21 19.97 10.00
C SER A 556 -22.39 19.00 9.95
N ILE A 557 -22.98 18.69 11.10
CA ILE A 557 -24.26 17.97 11.17
C ILE A 557 -25.24 18.70 10.24
N PRO A 558 -25.94 18.02 9.33
CA PRO A 558 -26.89 18.65 8.43
C PRO A 558 -27.86 19.55 9.22
N PRO A 559 -28.14 20.79 8.76
CA PRO A 559 -29.01 21.72 9.49
C PRO A 559 -30.40 21.14 9.79
N GLU A 560 -30.89 20.26 8.94
CA GLU A 560 -32.18 19.58 9.09
C GLU A 560 -32.19 18.62 10.29
N ASP A 561 -31.12 17.87 10.52
CA ASP A 561 -30.97 17.00 11.70
C ASP A 561 -30.75 17.81 12.98
N MET A 562 -30.02 18.93 12.89
CA MET A 562 -29.83 19.88 14.01
C MET A 562 -31.13 20.56 14.44
N ASN A 563 -32.03 20.90 13.51
CA ASN A 563 -33.27 21.61 13.84
C ASN A 563 -34.38 20.67 14.35
N ASN A 564 -34.31 19.38 14.01
CA ASN A 564 -35.31 18.39 14.40
C ASN A 564 -34.96 17.62 15.68
N PHE A 565 -33.71 17.67 16.15
CA PHE A 565 -33.29 17.01 17.38
C PHE A 565 -33.43 17.91 18.60
N GLN A 566 -34.25 17.48 19.57
CA GLN A 566 -34.40 18.17 20.84
C GLN A 566 -33.55 17.47 21.91
N SER A 567 -32.41 18.08 22.26
CA SER A 567 -31.52 17.58 23.32
C SER A 567 -32.27 17.44 24.65
N SER A 568 -32.09 16.30 25.32
CA SER A 568 -32.61 16.03 26.66
C SER A 568 -31.78 16.72 27.76
N VAL A 569 -30.62 17.27 27.40
CA VAL A 569 -29.68 17.92 28.31
C VAL A 569 -29.81 19.45 28.21
N LYS A 570 -29.62 20.15 29.33
CA LYS A 570 -29.57 21.61 29.31
C LYS A 570 -28.30 22.06 28.58
N PRO A 571 -28.38 23.07 27.67
CA PRO A 571 -27.22 23.51 26.92
C PRO A 571 -26.04 23.84 27.83
N LEU A 572 -24.88 23.24 27.56
CA LEU A 572 -23.69 23.40 28.40
C LEU A 572 -23.32 24.88 28.58
N SER A 573 -23.47 25.69 27.52
CA SER A 573 -23.24 27.14 27.56
C SER A 573 -24.06 27.85 28.65
N LYS A 574 -25.32 27.48 28.86
CA LYS A 574 -26.20 28.08 29.88
C LYS A 574 -25.87 27.64 31.30
N ILE A 575 -25.24 26.48 31.46
CA ILE A 575 -24.71 26.02 32.74
C ILE A 575 -23.43 26.79 33.06
N LEU A 576 -22.52 26.90 32.09
CA LEU A 576 -21.24 27.57 32.25
C LEU A 576 -21.37 29.08 32.48
N GLU A 577 -22.38 29.75 31.89
CA GLU A 577 -22.68 31.19 32.12
C GLU A 577 -22.92 31.56 33.60
N LYS A 578 -23.27 30.59 34.45
CA LYS A 578 -23.59 30.81 35.87
C LYS A 578 -22.42 30.61 36.82
N LEU A 579 -21.29 30.11 36.32
CA LEU A 579 -20.11 29.81 37.13
C LEU A 579 -19.26 31.07 37.31
N SER A 580 -18.76 31.29 38.53
CA SER A 580 -17.74 32.30 38.79
C SER A 580 -16.35 31.80 38.38
N LEU A 581 -15.35 32.71 38.34
CA LEU A 581 -13.96 32.32 38.10
C LEU A 581 -13.41 31.37 39.18
N VAL A 582 -13.92 31.47 40.42
CA VAL A 582 -13.57 30.54 41.51
C VAL A 582 -14.14 29.16 41.24
N ASP A 583 -15.39 29.08 40.76
CA ASP A 583 -16.01 27.79 40.39
C ASP A 583 -15.28 27.16 39.20
N PHE A 584 -14.85 27.95 38.21
CA PHE A 584 -14.01 27.45 37.11
C PHE A 584 -12.66 26.91 37.60
N SER A 585 -12.02 27.58 38.56
CA SER A 585 -10.80 27.07 39.19
C SER A 585 -11.04 25.69 39.83
N TYR A 586 -12.16 25.52 40.53
CA TYR A 586 -12.55 24.23 41.09
C TYR A 586 -12.83 23.17 40.00
N VAL A 587 -13.57 23.50 38.94
CA VAL A 587 -13.91 22.55 37.85
C VAL A 587 -12.66 22.10 37.08
N LEU A 588 -11.76 23.03 36.76
CA LEU A 588 -10.63 22.77 35.89
C LEU A 588 -9.38 22.31 36.64
N TYR A 589 -9.08 22.88 37.81
CA TYR A 589 -7.80 22.73 38.49
C TYR A 589 -7.96 22.04 39.85
N ARG A 590 -7.25 22.52 40.87
CA ARG A 590 -7.00 21.93 42.20
C ARG A 590 -5.90 20.88 42.18
N CYS A 591 -4.79 21.16 42.87
CA CYS A 591 -3.76 20.16 43.11
C CYS A 591 -4.18 19.17 44.23
N ASP A 592 -3.43 18.10 44.44
CA ASP A 592 -3.76 17.06 45.43
C ASP A 592 -3.87 17.65 46.84
N GLU A 593 -2.95 18.55 47.22
CA GLU A 593 -2.92 19.20 48.53
C GLU A 593 -4.10 20.15 48.74
N GLU A 594 -4.46 20.94 47.72
CA GLU A 594 -5.62 21.82 47.77
C GLU A 594 -6.91 21.01 47.96
N GLU A 595 -7.09 19.96 47.17
CA GLU A 595 -8.28 19.10 47.26
C GLU A 595 -8.39 18.43 48.64
N ARG A 596 -7.28 17.86 49.14
CA ARG A 596 -7.22 17.18 50.45
C ARG A 596 -7.40 18.12 51.63
N SER A 597 -7.03 19.40 51.48
CA SER A 597 -7.18 20.38 52.57
C SER A 597 -8.66 20.61 52.95
N GLU A 598 -9.55 20.47 51.97
CA GLU A 598 -11.00 20.65 52.15
C GLU A 598 -11.72 19.30 52.27
N TYR A 599 -11.22 18.29 51.56
CA TYR A 599 -11.78 16.94 51.52
C TYR A 599 -10.66 15.90 51.71
N PRO A 600 -10.32 15.51 52.96
CA PRO A 600 -9.13 14.69 53.27
C PRO A 600 -9.02 13.36 52.49
N ASP A 601 -10.17 12.76 52.15
CA ASP A 601 -10.26 11.47 51.44
C ASP A 601 -10.31 11.63 49.90
N GLN A 602 -10.30 12.86 49.38
CA GLN A 602 -10.34 13.17 47.95
C GLN A 602 -8.98 13.73 47.51
N GLY A 603 -8.44 13.20 46.42
CA GLY A 603 -7.18 13.68 45.85
C GLY A 603 -7.16 13.47 44.34
N THR A 604 -5.99 13.64 43.74
CA THR A 604 -5.80 13.45 42.29
C THR A 604 -6.07 12.00 41.90
N TYR A 605 -6.79 11.81 40.79
CA TYR A 605 -7.04 10.48 40.23
C TYR A 605 -5.73 9.81 39.82
N PHE A 606 -5.61 8.51 40.10
CA PHE A 606 -4.48 7.68 39.70
C PHE A 606 -4.87 6.88 38.46
N VAL A 607 -4.21 7.16 37.34
CA VAL A 607 -4.35 6.38 36.11
C VAL A 607 -3.39 5.19 36.19
N PRO A 608 -3.88 3.93 36.15
CA PRO A 608 -3.02 2.75 36.12
C PRO A 608 -1.98 2.84 35.00
N ASP A 609 -0.76 2.38 35.26
CA ASP A 609 0.38 2.40 34.31
C ASP A 609 0.82 3.81 33.84
N TYR A 610 0.32 4.89 34.46
CA TYR A 610 0.73 6.27 34.20
C TYR A 610 1.13 7.02 35.48
N GLY A 611 0.24 7.07 36.48
CA GLY A 611 0.45 7.81 37.71
C GLY A 611 -0.71 8.74 38.09
N LYS A 612 -0.47 9.59 39.09
CA LYS A 612 -1.43 10.62 39.52
C LYS A 612 -1.51 11.75 38.51
N LEU A 613 -2.73 12.22 38.23
CA LEU A 613 -2.93 13.45 37.43
C LEU A 613 -2.38 14.67 38.18
N THR A 614 -1.93 15.69 37.44
CA THR A 614 -1.40 16.93 38.02
C THR A 614 -2.48 17.74 38.77
N PHE A 615 -3.71 17.69 38.28
CA PHE A 615 -4.87 18.35 38.89
C PHE A 615 -6.03 17.37 39.04
N CYS A 616 -6.86 17.60 40.06
CA CYS A 616 -8.09 16.86 40.33
C CYS A 616 -9.21 17.21 39.33
N GLY A 617 -9.23 18.46 38.84
CA GLY A 617 -10.17 18.93 37.82
C GLY A 617 -9.83 18.49 36.40
N LEU A 618 -10.67 18.92 35.45
CA LEU A 618 -10.59 18.49 34.04
C LEU A 618 -9.24 18.81 33.37
N GLN A 619 -8.50 19.82 33.83
CA GLN A 619 -7.18 20.15 33.29
C GLN A 619 -6.18 19.00 33.47
N GLY A 620 -6.30 18.21 34.55
CA GLY A 620 -5.49 17.01 34.75
C GLY A 620 -5.67 16.05 33.59
N CYS A 621 -6.92 15.71 33.24
CA CYS A 621 -7.24 14.86 32.10
C CYS A 621 -6.82 15.48 30.77
N ILE A 622 -7.09 16.78 30.56
CA ILE A 622 -6.75 17.49 29.31
C ILE A 622 -5.25 17.44 29.04
N SER A 623 -4.41 17.60 30.06
CA SER A 623 -2.96 17.61 29.90
C SER A 623 -2.43 16.28 29.38
N VAL A 624 -2.95 15.17 29.92
CA VAL A 624 -2.60 13.80 29.48
C VAL A 624 -3.21 13.47 28.11
N LEU A 625 -4.48 13.81 27.90
CA LEU A 625 -5.17 13.58 26.63
C LEU A 625 -4.58 14.40 25.49
N LYS A 626 -4.02 15.59 25.75
CA LYS A 626 -3.35 16.41 24.73
C LYS A 626 -2.16 15.68 24.12
N GLU A 627 -1.35 15.01 24.94
CA GLU A 627 -0.22 14.19 24.48
C GLU A 627 -0.71 12.99 23.67
N ALA A 628 -1.64 12.21 24.21
CA ALA A 628 -2.21 11.05 23.53
C ALA A 628 -2.86 11.43 22.18
N LYS A 629 -3.56 12.57 22.14
CA LYS A 629 -4.24 13.08 20.94
C LYS A 629 -3.28 13.57 19.88
N ALA A 630 -2.14 14.16 20.24
CA ALA A 630 -1.18 14.71 19.28
C ALA A 630 -0.62 13.64 18.32
N SER A 631 -0.47 12.41 18.78
CA SER A 631 0.00 11.26 18.00
C SER A 631 -1.10 10.23 17.70
N ASN A 632 -2.36 10.54 18.02
CA ASN A 632 -3.48 9.60 17.99
C ASN A 632 -3.17 8.25 18.70
N ASN A 633 -2.44 8.31 19.80
CA ASN A 633 -2.00 7.14 20.56
C ASN A 633 -3.15 6.58 21.42
N LEU A 634 -3.98 5.75 20.81
CA LEU A 634 -5.04 5.00 21.49
C LEU A 634 -4.52 3.94 22.47
N GLY A 635 -3.21 3.66 22.45
CA GLY A 635 -2.52 2.79 23.41
C GLY A 635 -2.13 3.47 24.72
N HIS A 636 -2.31 4.79 24.83
CA HIS A 636 -1.97 5.54 26.04
C HIS A 636 -2.74 5.00 27.27
N PRO A 637 -2.12 4.90 28.47
CA PRO A 637 -2.78 4.33 29.66
C PRO A 637 -4.12 4.99 30.02
N ILE A 638 -4.25 6.30 29.81
CA ILE A 638 -5.54 7.00 30.03
C ILE A 638 -6.65 6.49 29.09
N CYS A 639 -6.33 6.18 27.83
CA CYS A 639 -7.29 5.62 26.87
C CYS A 639 -7.67 4.20 27.25
N LYS A 640 -6.71 3.41 27.74
CA LYS A 640 -6.97 2.09 28.32
C LYS A 640 -7.90 2.19 29.53
N ASN A 641 -7.61 3.09 30.47
CA ASN A 641 -8.45 3.30 31.66
C ASN A 641 -9.91 3.64 31.30
N ILE A 642 -10.12 4.51 30.29
CA ILE A 642 -11.46 4.85 29.79
C ILE A 642 -12.16 3.66 29.10
N ARG A 643 -11.41 2.77 28.44
CA ARG A 643 -11.99 1.56 27.84
C ARG A 643 -12.32 0.48 28.87
N ASP A 644 -11.49 0.37 29.90
CA ASP A 644 -11.61 -0.68 30.91
C ASP A 644 -12.78 -0.40 31.88
N GLY A 645 -13.19 0.86 32.05
CA GLY A 645 -14.37 1.22 32.83
C GLY A 645 -14.57 2.72 33.03
N ASP A 646 -15.70 3.06 33.68
CA ASP A 646 -16.19 4.43 33.82
C ASP A 646 -15.60 5.19 35.03
N TRP A 647 -14.60 4.62 35.70
CA TRP A 647 -14.07 5.13 36.98
C TRP A 647 -13.58 6.58 36.93
N LEU A 648 -12.99 6.99 35.81
CA LEU A 648 -12.54 8.38 35.64
C LEU A 648 -13.74 9.34 35.56
N ALA A 649 -14.81 8.93 34.87
CA ALA A 649 -16.05 9.72 34.79
C ALA A 649 -16.73 9.78 36.16
N ASP A 650 -16.82 8.64 36.86
CA ASP A 650 -17.35 8.55 38.22
C ASP A 650 -16.58 9.44 39.19
N TYR A 651 -15.24 9.45 39.11
CA TYR A 651 -14.39 10.33 39.90
C TYR A 651 -14.71 11.80 39.66
N ILE A 652 -14.81 12.23 38.40
CA ILE A 652 -15.12 13.62 38.03
C ILE A 652 -16.51 14.01 38.57
N VAL A 653 -17.52 13.15 38.38
CA VAL A 653 -18.89 13.38 38.85
C VAL A 653 -18.96 13.43 40.38
N ALA A 654 -18.30 12.50 41.06
CA ALA A 654 -18.26 12.46 42.52
C ALA A 654 -17.61 13.72 43.09
N ARG A 655 -16.52 14.18 42.48
CA ARG A 655 -15.81 15.40 42.87
C ARG A 655 -16.66 16.67 42.69
N LEU A 656 -17.30 16.81 41.53
CA LEU A 656 -18.15 17.97 41.21
C LEU A 656 -19.43 18.02 42.07
N LYS A 657 -19.80 16.93 42.75
CA LYS A 657 -20.91 16.88 43.69
C LYS A 657 -20.60 17.58 45.01
N LEU A 658 -19.33 17.68 45.40
CA LEU A 658 -18.92 18.21 46.71
C LEU A 658 -19.08 19.73 46.80
N ASN A 659 -18.97 20.44 45.69
CA ASN A 659 -19.21 21.87 45.60
C ASN A 659 -20.65 22.15 45.08
N PRO A 660 -21.52 22.83 45.85
CA PRO A 660 -22.89 23.14 45.45
C PRO A 660 -23.01 23.91 44.13
N ASN A 661 -22.05 24.78 43.81
CA ASN A 661 -22.07 25.60 42.60
C ASN A 661 -21.81 24.77 41.33
N THR A 662 -21.15 23.61 41.45
CA THR A 662 -20.78 22.77 40.30
C THR A 662 -21.76 21.63 40.03
N VAL A 663 -22.85 21.51 40.80
CA VAL A 663 -23.84 20.43 40.66
C VAL A 663 -24.52 20.43 39.29
N GLN A 664 -24.74 21.59 38.67
CA GLN A 664 -25.30 21.63 37.30
C GLN A 664 -24.31 21.09 36.26
N VAL A 665 -23.00 21.37 36.41
CA VAL A 665 -21.95 20.80 35.56
C VAL A 665 -21.88 19.29 35.75
N ARG A 666 -21.93 18.82 37.00
CA ARG A 666 -22.01 17.39 37.33
C ARG A 666 -23.17 16.71 36.60
N ASN A 667 -24.37 17.27 36.68
CA ASN A 667 -25.56 16.70 36.04
C ASN A 667 -25.43 16.65 34.52
N CYS A 668 -24.75 17.63 33.91
CA CYS A 668 -24.49 17.64 32.48
C CYS A 668 -23.49 16.58 32.03
N ILE A 669 -22.52 16.21 32.87
CA ILE A 669 -21.52 15.17 32.55
C ILE A 669 -22.09 13.77 32.81
N LEU A 670 -22.97 13.64 33.82
CA LEU A 670 -23.59 12.37 34.20
C LEU A 670 -24.68 11.91 33.23
N ASN A 671 -25.44 12.86 32.67
CA ASN A 671 -26.45 12.60 31.65
C ASN A 671 -25.78 12.53 30.28
#